data_AF-A0A358QVL9-F1
#
_entry.id   AF-A0A358QVL9-F1
#
_cell.length_a   1.000
_cell.length_b   1.000
_cell.length_c   1.000
_cell.angle_alpha   90.00
_cell.angle_beta   90.00
_cell.angle_gamma   90.00
#
_symmetry.space_group_name_H-M   'P 1'
#
loop_
_entity.id
_entity.type
_entity.pdbx_description
1 polymer ?
#
loop_
_entity_poly.entity_id
_entity_poly.type
_entity_poly.pdbx_seq_one_letter_code
_entity_poly.pdbx_strand_id
1 'polypeptide(L)'
;MSEQINFDQIFEGVIEPGKEPKALFKSAYNGTITALSYAEILLSQAIRDFGPDQPVAYPDCAYHLPVIRCLSGEETTKLGDLVPILNRMRASVKEDYRDFKNSIKGGEATWYAAEIIEAVRYLRNTPENPLHTPPWTGFLGDPIVRMYGTKLVDWTIPGEAVIVGRAKDSKAAKKLVDSFMAKGLMLFLCDEIIEQLLEENVKLGVDYIAFPLGNFTQVVHAANFALRAGMMFGGIKPGDYDAQRDYQQRRVLAFILYLGEHDMVKDAACMGAINVGFPVITDQELPEDKQIKDWFVSQPDYDKIVQTCLEVRGIKITAIDIDVPITVGPAFEGESIRKKDMFVEFGGQKTPGFELVRMVGEDEIEDGKVDLVGPDIDGLEPGSRLPIGIVVDVYGRKMQEDFEPVLERRIHYFTNYGEGLWHVAQRDINWVRISKDAYGKGFRMKDIGKILYAKFKTEFSAIVDRVQITLYTDEEKVLAMRDVARSYYQKRDDRLKELQDEKVDTFYSCTLCQSFAPTHVCVVAPERVGLCGAVSWLDAKAAFEINPHGANQPIPKQGTLDEVKGQWESFNEFCFNNSQRNITNVNFYTIMEFPMTSCGCFECILAMVPECNGFMVVNREHSGMTPSGMSFSTLAGTIGAGAQMPGFMGCGKSYLGSRKFVPADGGLGRLVWLPKALKEELRPLLEEAAENAGLGKEFVDKIADESIGTSGDEIMSFLEEKGHPALTMDPLL
;
A
#
# COMPACT_ATOMS: atom_id res chain seq x y z
N MET A 1 23.42 -3.74 -27.42
CA MET A 1 23.27 -2.55 -28.29
C MET A 1 21.86 -2.04 -28.04
N SER A 2 21.69 -1.09 -27.13
CA SER A 2 20.38 -0.50 -26.84
C SER A 2 19.98 0.37 -28.02
N GLU A 3 18.81 0.13 -28.61
CA GLU A 3 18.20 1.08 -29.54
C GLU A 3 18.16 2.46 -28.87
N GLN A 4 18.57 3.49 -29.61
CA GLN A 4 18.55 4.86 -29.12
C GLN A 4 17.07 5.25 -28.94
N ILE A 5 16.64 5.49 -27.70
CA ILE A 5 15.26 5.89 -27.38
C ILE A 5 14.99 7.22 -28.07
N ASN A 6 14.07 7.24 -29.04
CA ASN A 6 13.60 8.46 -29.70
C ASN A 6 12.19 8.78 -29.20
N PHE A 7 12.10 9.38 -28.00
CA PHE A 7 10.82 9.63 -27.34
C PHE A 7 9.86 10.47 -28.18
N ASP A 8 10.37 11.48 -28.90
CA ASP A 8 9.57 12.42 -29.67
C ASP A 8 8.76 11.76 -30.81
N GLN A 9 9.01 10.48 -31.13
CA GLN A 9 8.21 9.70 -32.09
C GLN A 9 6.73 9.63 -31.70
N ILE A 10 6.41 9.70 -30.40
CA ILE A 10 5.00 9.70 -29.94
C ILE A 10 4.22 10.95 -30.39
N PHE A 11 4.93 12.00 -30.83
CA PHE A 11 4.34 13.23 -31.32
C PHE A 11 4.32 13.33 -32.85
N GLU A 12 4.83 12.34 -33.58
CA GLU A 12 4.85 12.37 -35.03
C GLU A 12 3.42 12.38 -35.60
N GLY A 13 3.14 13.37 -36.47
CA GLY A 13 1.82 13.52 -37.11
C GLY A 13 0.72 14.07 -36.20
N VAL A 14 1.02 14.47 -34.97
CA VAL A 14 0.04 15.09 -34.05
C VAL A 14 -0.49 16.42 -34.57
N ILE A 15 0.37 17.21 -35.23
CA ILE A 15 0.00 18.49 -35.82
C ILE A 15 0.02 18.39 -37.34
N GLU A 16 -1.14 18.59 -37.95
CA GLU A 16 -1.27 18.69 -39.39
C GLU A 16 -0.56 19.98 -39.88
N PRO A 17 0.34 19.90 -40.87
CA PRO A 17 0.99 21.09 -41.44
C PRO A 17 -0.03 22.14 -41.88
N GLY A 18 0.13 23.38 -41.41
CA GLY A 18 -0.79 24.49 -41.70
C GLY A 18 -1.96 24.62 -40.72
N LYS A 19 -2.16 23.65 -39.81
CA LYS A 19 -3.15 23.71 -38.72
C LYS A 19 -2.49 23.77 -37.35
N GLU A 20 -1.35 24.45 -37.25
CA GLU A 20 -0.69 24.61 -35.96
C GLU A 20 -1.58 25.44 -35.02
N PRO A 21 -1.81 25.00 -33.77
CA PRO A 21 -2.66 25.68 -32.80
C PRO A 21 -1.96 26.90 -32.20
N LYS A 22 -1.76 27.91 -33.06
CA LYS A 22 -0.98 29.13 -32.78
C LYS A 22 -1.51 29.90 -31.58
N ALA A 23 -2.82 29.90 -31.34
CA ALA A 23 -3.40 30.60 -30.21
C ALA A 23 -3.04 29.92 -28.88
N LEU A 24 -3.08 28.59 -28.82
CA LEU A 24 -2.61 27.83 -27.66
C LEU A 24 -1.11 28.01 -27.43
N PHE A 25 -0.28 27.88 -28.47
CA PHE A 25 1.17 28.04 -28.34
C PHE A 25 1.57 29.45 -27.89
N LYS A 26 0.84 30.47 -28.36
CA LYS A 26 1.03 31.84 -27.88
C LYS A 26 0.61 32.01 -26.41
N SER A 27 -0.52 31.41 -26.01
CA SER A 27 -0.96 31.43 -24.61
C SER A 27 0.07 30.77 -23.71
N ALA A 28 0.50 29.55 -24.04
CA ALA A 28 1.52 28.82 -23.31
C ALA A 28 2.85 29.58 -23.26
N TYR A 29 3.31 30.17 -24.36
CA TYR A 29 4.51 31.01 -24.36
C TYR A 29 4.42 32.18 -23.37
N ASN A 30 3.31 32.92 -23.39
CA ASN A 30 3.10 34.04 -22.45
C ASN A 30 3.08 33.55 -20.99
N GLY A 31 2.47 32.39 -20.74
CA GLY A 31 2.49 31.72 -19.45
C GLY A 31 3.89 31.33 -18.99
N THR A 32 4.68 30.73 -19.88
CA THR A 32 6.07 30.36 -19.62
C THR A 32 6.92 31.57 -19.27
N ILE A 33 6.83 32.66 -20.04
CA ILE A 33 7.54 33.91 -19.72
C ILE A 33 7.10 34.43 -18.36
N THR A 34 5.79 34.45 -18.08
CA THR A 34 5.25 34.88 -16.78
C THR A 34 5.81 34.05 -15.63
N ALA A 35 5.78 32.72 -15.74
CA ALA A 35 6.28 31.82 -14.71
C ALA A 35 7.79 31.98 -14.47
N LEU A 36 8.59 32.04 -15.54
CA LEU A 36 10.05 32.21 -15.44
C LEU A 36 10.44 33.57 -14.85
N SER A 37 9.75 34.65 -15.23
CA SER A 37 9.98 35.98 -14.66
C SER A 37 9.56 36.04 -13.19
N TYR A 38 8.44 35.41 -12.83
CA TYR A 38 7.99 35.36 -11.45
C TYR A 38 8.94 34.54 -10.56
N ALA A 39 9.39 33.38 -11.04
CA ALA A 39 10.40 32.57 -10.35
C ALA A 39 11.71 33.34 -10.13
N GLU A 40 12.17 34.13 -11.11
CA GLU A 40 13.38 34.95 -10.96
C GLU A 40 13.21 36.03 -9.90
N ILE A 41 12.06 36.72 -9.89
CA ILE A 41 11.77 37.76 -8.89
C ILE A 41 11.81 37.16 -7.49
N LEU A 42 11.13 36.03 -7.27
CA LEU A 42 11.08 35.36 -5.98
C LEU A 42 12.44 34.77 -5.56
N LEU A 43 13.14 34.10 -6.48
CA LEU A 43 14.47 33.54 -6.20
C LEU A 43 15.47 34.64 -5.88
N SER A 44 15.49 35.72 -6.67
CA SER A 44 16.38 36.87 -6.43
C SER A 44 16.07 37.55 -5.10
N GLN A 45 14.80 37.64 -4.73
CA GLN A 45 14.40 38.17 -3.43
C GLN A 45 14.85 37.25 -2.29
N ALA A 46 14.64 35.95 -2.40
CA ALA A 46 15.09 34.97 -1.41
C ALA A 46 16.62 34.98 -1.24
N ILE A 47 17.38 35.08 -2.34
CA ILE A 47 18.85 35.21 -2.27
C ILE A 47 19.27 36.50 -1.57
N ARG A 48 18.54 37.61 -1.77
CA ARG A 48 18.81 38.87 -1.03
C ARG A 48 18.51 38.73 0.46
N ASP A 49 17.44 38.03 0.81
CA ASP A 49 16.95 37.92 2.19
C ASP A 49 17.76 36.90 3.01
N PHE A 50 18.14 35.77 2.42
CA PHE A 50 18.78 34.63 3.12
C PHE A 50 20.22 34.36 2.68
N GLY A 51 20.67 34.96 1.57
CA GLY A 51 21.99 34.70 0.99
C GLY A 51 22.00 33.52 0.01
N PRO A 52 22.99 33.44 -0.90
CA PRO A 52 23.07 32.39 -1.92
C PRO A 52 23.40 31.00 -1.37
N ASP A 53 24.02 30.93 -0.19
CA ASP A 53 24.39 29.66 0.46
C ASP A 53 23.29 29.09 1.38
N GLN A 54 22.14 29.75 1.47
CA GLN A 54 20.98 29.25 2.20
C GLN A 54 20.56 27.87 1.64
N PRO A 55 20.49 26.81 2.49
CA PRO A 55 20.00 25.51 2.06
C PRO A 55 18.58 25.57 1.53
N VAL A 56 18.32 24.82 0.46
CA VAL A 56 17.01 24.64 -0.14
C VAL A 56 16.72 23.15 -0.35
N ALA A 57 15.62 22.66 0.21
CA ALA A 57 15.21 21.27 0.12
C ALA A 57 13.72 21.12 0.41
N TYR A 58 13.10 20.06 -0.12
CA TYR A 58 11.80 19.60 0.33
C TYR A 58 11.95 18.64 1.52
N PRO A 59 10.96 18.58 2.43
CA PRO A 59 10.97 17.60 3.52
C PRO A 59 10.87 16.17 2.97
N ASP A 60 11.53 15.23 3.65
CA ASP A 60 11.45 13.79 3.37
C ASP A 60 11.71 13.42 1.90
N CYS A 61 12.70 14.05 1.26
CA CYS A 61 13.04 13.84 -0.15
C CYS A 61 14.54 13.59 -0.34
N ALA A 62 14.90 12.44 -0.94
CA ALA A 62 16.27 12.11 -1.34
C ALA A 62 16.62 12.59 -2.77
N TYR A 63 15.67 13.21 -3.47
CA TYR A 63 15.79 13.60 -4.88
C TYR A 63 15.92 15.11 -5.08
N HIS A 64 16.40 15.84 -4.06
CA HIS A 64 16.60 17.29 -4.09
C HIS A 64 15.30 18.02 -4.50
N LEU A 65 15.34 18.77 -5.61
CA LEU A 65 14.16 19.30 -6.31
C LEU A 65 13.82 18.35 -7.47
N PRO A 66 12.84 17.45 -7.32
CA PRO A 66 12.76 16.27 -8.18
C PRO A 66 12.51 16.55 -9.66
N VAL A 67 11.81 17.63 -10.04
CA VAL A 67 11.68 17.99 -11.47
C VAL A 67 13.05 18.23 -12.09
N ILE A 68 13.86 19.07 -11.43
CA ILE A 68 15.20 19.45 -11.88
C ILE A 68 16.13 18.24 -11.88
N ARG A 69 16.14 17.50 -10.76
CA ARG A 69 16.97 16.31 -10.60
C ARG A 69 16.62 15.25 -11.65
N CYS A 70 15.35 15.01 -11.92
CA CYS A 70 14.92 14.02 -12.91
C CYS A 70 15.34 14.39 -14.32
N LEU A 71 15.00 15.60 -14.77
CA LEU A 71 15.10 15.98 -16.18
C LEU A 71 16.49 16.50 -16.58
N SER A 72 17.24 17.15 -15.68
CA SER A 72 18.59 17.68 -15.99
C SER A 72 19.70 17.19 -15.07
N GLY A 73 19.38 16.47 -13.98
CA GLY A 73 20.35 15.71 -13.19
C GLY A 73 21.00 16.46 -12.04
N GLU A 74 20.76 17.76 -11.86
CA GLU A 74 21.43 18.55 -10.84
C GLU A 74 21.01 18.19 -9.41
N GLU A 75 22.00 18.20 -8.51
CA GLU A 75 21.84 18.04 -7.06
C GLU A 75 21.78 19.42 -6.41
N THR A 76 20.64 20.09 -6.54
CA THR A 76 20.45 21.42 -5.96
C THR A 76 20.42 21.32 -4.44
N THR A 77 21.28 22.07 -3.75
CA THR A 77 21.36 22.05 -2.28
C THR A 77 21.21 23.43 -1.65
N LYS A 78 21.45 24.50 -2.42
CA LYS A 78 21.34 25.89 -1.96
C LYS A 78 20.71 26.82 -3.00
N LEU A 79 20.22 27.98 -2.56
CA LEU A 79 19.53 28.94 -3.44
C LEU A 79 20.37 29.39 -4.65
N GLY A 80 21.68 29.58 -4.47
CA GLY A 80 22.58 29.98 -5.55
C GLY A 80 22.64 29.00 -6.72
N ASP A 81 22.38 27.71 -6.47
CA ASP A 81 22.40 26.66 -7.50
C ASP A 81 21.26 26.84 -8.52
N LEU A 82 20.15 27.49 -8.11
CA LEU A 82 18.93 27.61 -8.91
C LEU A 82 19.03 28.70 -9.99
N VAL A 83 19.91 29.70 -9.80
CA VAL A 83 20.09 30.82 -10.75
C VAL A 83 20.55 30.36 -12.14
N PRO A 84 21.65 29.59 -12.30
CA PRO A 84 22.07 29.13 -13.62
C PRO A 84 21.05 28.20 -14.27
N ILE A 85 20.31 27.41 -13.49
CA ILE A 85 19.27 26.50 -13.97
C ILE A 85 18.09 27.29 -14.56
N LEU A 86 17.59 28.29 -13.83
CA LEU A 86 16.49 29.15 -14.29
C LEU A 86 16.89 29.93 -15.56
N ASN A 87 18.12 30.44 -15.62
CA ASN A 87 18.63 31.14 -16.79
C ASN A 87 18.75 30.23 -18.02
N ARG A 88 19.16 28.96 -17.84
CA ARG A 88 19.17 27.97 -18.92
C ARG A 88 17.76 27.72 -19.46
N MET A 89 16.78 27.54 -18.58
CA MET A 89 15.39 27.34 -18.98
C MET A 89 14.86 28.53 -19.77
N ARG A 90 15.12 29.76 -19.29
CA ARG A 90 14.77 30.99 -20.00
C ARG A 90 15.39 31.07 -21.39
N ALA A 91 16.66 30.74 -21.54
CA ALA A 91 17.35 30.79 -22.83
C ALA A 91 16.87 29.70 -23.81
N SER A 92 16.23 28.64 -23.30
CA SER A 92 15.76 27.53 -24.13
C SER A 92 14.43 27.78 -24.84
N VAL A 93 13.67 28.79 -24.42
CA VAL A 93 12.33 29.10 -24.94
C VAL A 93 12.42 30.23 -25.98
N LYS A 94 11.87 30.01 -27.17
CA LYS A 94 11.85 30.99 -28.26
C LYS A 94 10.45 31.54 -28.47
N GLU A 95 10.38 32.76 -28.99
CA GLU A 95 9.11 33.34 -29.44
C GLU A 95 8.72 32.74 -30.82
N ASP A 96 8.31 31.48 -30.82
CA ASP A 96 7.81 30.77 -31.99
C ASP A 96 6.50 30.02 -31.65
N TYR A 97 5.40 30.49 -32.22
CA TYR A 97 4.05 29.96 -32.00
C TYR A 97 3.62 28.93 -33.04
N ARG A 98 4.55 28.41 -33.84
CA ARG A 98 4.28 27.35 -34.83
C ARG A 98 4.96 26.04 -34.44
N ASP A 99 6.06 26.14 -33.71
CA ASP A 99 6.85 24.98 -33.30
C ASP A 99 6.29 24.33 -32.01
N PHE A 100 5.73 23.14 -32.17
CA PHE A 100 5.26 22.32 -31.05
C PHE A 100 6.37 21.94 -30.08
N LYS A 101 7.57 21.63 -30.59
CA LYS A 101 8.71 21.27 -29.74
C LYS A 101 9.11 22.45 -28.85
N ASN A 102 9.09 23.66 -29.40
CA ASN A 102 9.27 24.87 -28.62
C ASN A 102 8.18 25.05 -27.56
N SER A 103 6.92 24.76 -27.87
CA SER A 103 5.81 24.87 -26.91
C SER A 103 5.92 23.87 -25.75
N ILE A 104 6.22 22.59 -26.00
CA ILE A 104 6.43 21.60 -24.92
C ILE A 104 7.70 21.89 -24.11
N LYS A 105 8.75 22.45 -24.75
CA LYS A 105 9.94 22.93 -24.03
C LYS A 105 9.63 24.14 -23.14
N GLY A 106 8.76 25.04 -23.57
CA GLY A 106 8.22 26.11 -22.73
C GLY A 106 7.44 25.56 -21.53
N GLY A 107 6.67 24.50 -21.74
CA GLY A 107 6.00 23.78 -20.66
C GLY A 107 6.95 23.17 -19.63
N GLU A 108 8.03 22.51 -20.09
CA GLU A 108 9.10 22.04 -19.21
C GLU A 108 9.71 23.20 -18.40
N ALA A 109 10.05 24.32 -19.06
CA ALA A 109 10.58 25.50 -18.38
C ALA A 109 9.61 26.06 -17.32
N THR A 110 8.31 25.91 -17.55
CA THR A 110 7.24 26.29 -16.61
C THR A 110 7.24 25.38 -15.38
N TRP A 111 7.44 24.06 -15.54
CA TRP A 111 7.59 23.14 -14.41
C TRP A 111 8.85 23.44 -13.58
N TYR A 112 9.97 23.78 -14.23
CA TYR A 112 11.18 24.23 -13.52
C TYR A 112 10.92 25.51 -12.74
N ALA A 113 10.21 26.47 -13.32
CA ALA A 113 9.84 27.70 -12.64
C ALA A 113 8.95 27.43 -11.41
N ALA A 114 7.92 26.60 -11.56
CA ALA A 114 7.02 26.23 -10.46
C ALA A 114 7.74 25.49 -9.33
N GLU A 115 8.64 24.54 -9.66
CA GLU A 115 9.44 23.81 -8.67
C GLU A 115 10.38 24.77 -7.89
N ILE A 116 10.98 25.76 -8.56
CA ILE A 116 11.79 26.80 -7.91
C ILE A 116 10.93 27.68 -6.99
N ILE A 117 9.74 28.08 -7.46
CA ILE A 117 8.81 28.91 -6.66
C ILE A 117 8.40 28.16 -5.39
N GLU A 118 8.01 26.90 -5.50
CA GLU A 118 7.66 26.08 -4.34
C GLU A 118 8.86 25.82 -3.43
N ALA A 119 10.04 25.49 -3.97
CA ALA A 119 11.25 25.35 -3.16
C ALA A 119 11.57 26.61 -2.34
N VAL A 120 11.39 27.80 -2.93
CA VAL A 120 11.53 29.09 -2.21
C VAL A 120 10.44 29.27 -1.15
N ARG A 121 9.19 28.87 -1.41
CA ARG A 121 8.11 28.91 -0.42
C ARG A 121 8.43 28.00 0.78
N TYR A 122 8.97 26.82 0.52
CA TYR A 122 9.34 25.83 1.53
C TYR A 122 10.47 26.26 2.47
N LEU A 123 11.25 27.31 2.16
CA LEU A 123 12.17 27.93 3.12
C LEU A 123 11.50 28.39 4.41
N ARG A 124 10.19 28.68 4.35
CA ARG A 124 9.38 29.15 5.47
C ARG A 124 8.55 28.04 6.12
N ASN A 125 8.66 26.81 5.64
CA ASN A 125 7.97 25.66 6.20
C ASN A 125 8.71 25.15 7.43
N THR A 126 8.10 25.26 8.60
CA THR A 126 8.64 24.66 9.84
C THR A 126 7.57 23.79 10.51
N PRO A 127 7.95 22.83 11.39
CA PRO A 127 6.97 22.05 12.14
C PRO A 127 5.97 22.91 12.94
N GLU A 128 6.40 24.09 13.41
CA GLU A 128 5.57 25.03 14.17
C GLU A 128 4.68 25.91 13.27
N ASN A 129 5.07 26.09 12.01
CA ASN A 129 4.34 26.87 11.02
C ASN A 129 4.35 26.15 9.66
N PRO A 130 3.61 25.03 9.54
CA PRO A 130 3.57 24.26 8.32
C PRO A 130 2.83 25.06 7.24
N LEU A 131 3.31 24.99 6.00
CA LEU A 131 2.65 25.64 4.85
C LEU A 131 1.27 25.06 4.55
N HIS A 132 1.06 23.80 4.94
CA HIS A 132 -0.16 23.05 4.68
C HIS A 132 -0.62 22.32 5.94
N THR A 133 -1.92 22.34 6.18
CA THR A 133 -2.57 21.55 7.22
C THR A 133 -3.46 20.50 6.57
N PRO A 134 -3.60 19.29 7.16
CA PRO A 134 -4.49 18.27 6.63
C PRO A 134 -5.91 18.82 6.40
N PRO A 135 -6.56 18.47 5.28
CA PRO A 135 -6.16 17.43 4.33
C PRO A 135 -5.13 17.85 3.27
N TRP A 136 -4.77 19.14 3.16
CA TRP A 136 -3.80 19.63 2.17
C TRP A 136 -2.42 19.00 2.35
N THR A 137 -1.79 18.64 1.23
CA THR A 137 -0.51 17.92 1.24
C THR A 137 0.68 18.84 0.93
N GLY A 138 0.53 19.77 -0.02
CA GLY A 138 1.69 20.37 -0.67
C GLY A 138 2.58 19.30 -1.30
N PHE A 139 3.89 19.42 -1.09
CA PHE A 139 4.89 18.42 -1.43
C PHE A 139 4.65 17.09 -0.70
N LEU A 140 4.51 16.02 -1.48
CA LEU A 140 4.39 14.65 -0.97
C LEU A 140 5.80 14.04 -0.80
N GLY A 141 6.20 13.69 0.42
CA GLY A 141 7.49 13.08 0.72
C GLY A 141 7.72 11.72 0.04
N ASP A 142 8.98 11.33 -0.11
CA ASP A 142 9.40 10.04 -0.67
C ASP A 142 8.76 8.82 0.00
N PRO A 143 8.53 8.79 1.33
CA PRO A 143 7.81 7.68 1.96
C PRO A 143 6.41 7.45 1.36
N ILE A 144 5.71 8.53 0.98
CA ILE A 144 4.38 8.45 0.35
C ILE A 144 4.50 7.96 -1.09
N VAL A 145 5.49 8.45 -1.85
CA VAL A 145 5.76 7.94 -3.20
C VAL A 145 6.05 6.44 -3.15
N ARG A 146 6.82 5.97 -2.17
CA ARG A 146 7.15 4.55 -2.00
C ARG A 146 5.98 3.69 -1.52
N MET A 147 5.12 4.25 -0.67
CA MET A 147 3.90 3.57 -0.18
C MET A 147 2.95 3.21 -1.33
N TYR A 148 2.77 4.12 -2.30
CA TYR A 148 1.82 3.91 -3.41
C TYR A 148 2.48 3.56 -4.75
N GLY A 149 3.78 3.82 -4.91
CA GLY A 149 4.47 3.63 -6.18
C GLY A 149 4.60 2.17 -6.61
N THR A 150 4.60 1.22 -5.67
CA THR A 150 4.45 -0.22 -5.99
C THR A 150 3.10 -0.53 -6.62
N LYS A 151 2.02 0.10 -6.13
CA LYS A 151 0.66 -0.02 -6.68
C LYS A 151 0.52 0.61 -8.08
N LEU A 152 1.40 1.56 -8.44
CA LEU A 152 1.47 2.13 -9.79
C LEU A 152 2.11 1.16 -10.79
N VAL A 153 3.13 0.40 -10.37
CA VAL A 153 3.87 -0.50 -11.28
C VAL A 153 3.22 -1.87 -11.46
N ASP A 154 2.45 -2.34 -10.48
CA ASP A 154 1.68 -3.59 -10.55
C ASP A 154 0.25 -3.41 -11.07
N TRP A 155 -0.12 -2.17 -11.42
CA TRP A 155 -1.42 -1.76 -11.98
C TRP A 155 -2.63 -1.93 -11.03
N THR A 156 -2.39 -2.12 -9.72
CA THR A 156 -3.44 -2.00 -8.71
C THR A 156 -4.09 -0.62 -8.75
N ILE A 157 -3.28 0.42 -8.99
CA ILE A 157 -3.73 1.75 -9.38
C ILE A 157 -3.58 1.82 -10.92
N PRO A 158 -4.69 1.91 -11.67
CA PRO A 158 -4.65 1.80 -13.14
C PRO A 158 -4.15 3.08 -13.83
N GLY A 159 -4.02 4.18 -13.10
CA GLY A 159 -3.49 5.46 -13.60
C GLY A 159 -3.72 6.61 -12.63
N GLU A 160 -3.29 7.80 -13.03
CA GLU A 160 -3.36 9.01 -12.21
C GLU A 160 -4.18 10.12 -12.90
N ALA A 161 -5.04 10.78 -12.14
CA ALA A 161 -5.78 11.96 -12.59
C ALA A 161 -5.26 13.21 -11.89
N VAL A 162 -4.63 14.12 -12.63
CA VAL A 162 -4.25 15.44 -12.13
C VAL A 162 -5.33 16.43 -12.50
N ILE A 163 -6.18 16.80 -11.54
CA ILE A 163 -7.34 17.68 -11.74
C ILE A 163 -6.97 19.08 -11.28
N VAL A 164 -7.06 20.05 -12.19
CA VAL A 164 -6.66 21.43 -11.96
C VAL A 164 -7.80 22.40 -12.31
N GLY A 165 -7.92 23.48 -11.54
CA GLY A 165 -8.93 24.51 -11.75
C GLY A 165 -10.23 24.23 -11.00
N ARG A 166 -11.36 24.54 -11.65
CA ARG A 166 -12.69 24.57 -11.01
C ARG A 166 -13.73 23.88 -11.89
N ALA A 167 -14.41 22.87 -11.34
CA ALA A 167 -15.53 22.24 -12.03
C ALA A 167 -16.72 23.21 -12.15
N LYS A 168 -17.62 22.95 -13.10
CA LYS A 168 -18.84 23.75 -13.31
C LYS A 168 -19.69 23.93 -12.06
N ASP A 169 -19.73 22.92 -11.19
CA ASP A 169 -20.37 22.95 -9.87
C ASP A 169 -19.82 21.82 -8.97
N SER A 170 -20.12 21.91 -7.68
CA SER A 170 -19.65 21.02 -6.62
C SER A 170 -20.10 19.56 -6.79
N LYS A 171 -21.36 19.37 -7.19
CA LYS A 171 -21.96 18.06 -7.39
C LYS A 171 -21.34 17.35 -8.59
N ALA A 172 -21.05 18.10 -9.65
CA ALA A 172 -20.33 17.61 -10.82
C ALA A 172 -18.88 17.25 -10.45
N ALA A 173 -18.19 18.05 -9.63
CA ALA A 173 -16.88 17.72 -9.09
C ALA A 173 -16.91 16.40 -8.32
N LYS A 174 -17.83 16.26 -7.36
CA LYS A 174 -18.01 15.02 -6.59
C LYS A 174 -18.27 13.82 -7.50
N LYS A 175 -19.20 13.93 -8.47
CA LYS A 175 -19.51 12.84 -9.40
C LYS A 175 -18.28 12.38 -10.20
N LEU A 176 -17.47 13.32 -10.69
CA LEU A 176 -16.24 13.00 -11.42
C LEU A 176 -15.23 12.27 -10.52
N VAL A 177 -14.96 12.82 -9.34
CA VAL A 177 -13.97 12.27 -8.40
C VAL A 177 -14.38 10.92 -7.85
N ASP A 178 -15.64 10.75 -7.43
CA ASP A 178 -16.16 9.44 -7.00
C ASP A 178 -15.97 8.38 -8.10
N SER A 179 -16.23 8.74 -9.36
CA SER A 179 -16.04 7.82 -10.49
C SER A 179 -14.57 7.45 -10.71
N PHE A 180 -13.62 8.39 -10.55
CA PHE A 180 -12.20 8.08 -10.64
C PHE A 180 -11.71 7.23 -9.46
N MET A 181 -12.15 7.53 -8.22
CA MET A 181 -11.81 6.75 -7.03
C MET A 181 -12.39 5.32 -7.08
N ALA A 182 -13.63 5.16 -7.53
CA ALA A 182 -14.25 3.85 -7.75
C ALA A 182 -13.49 3.01 -8.79
N LYS A 183 -12.87 3.68 -9.76
CA LYS A 183 -11.99 3.07 -10.76
C LYS A 183 -10.55 2.85 -10.25
N GLY A 184 -10.26 3.23 -9.00
CA GLY A 184 -8.98 3.02 -8.34
C GLY A 184 -7.87 4.00 -8.75
N LEU A 185 -8.19 5.10 -9.45
CA LEU A 185 -7.18 6.08 -9.86
C LEU A 185 -6.64 6.84 -8.67
N MET A 186 -5.34 7.14 -8.71
CA MET A 186 -4.68 8.10 -7.83
C MET A 186 -5.01 9.52 -8.28
N LEU A 187 -5.42 10.40 -7.36
CA LEU A 187 -5.83 11.75 -7.70
C LEU A 187 -4.86 12.80 -7.15
N PHE A 188 -4.55 13.80 -7.97
CA PHE A 188 -3.88 15.02 -7.55
C PHE A 188 -4.81 16.18 -7.84
N LEU A 189 -5.17 16.95 -6.82
CA LEU A 189 -6.17 18.01 -6.92
C LEU A 189 -5.48 19.35 -6.70
N CYS A 190 -5.76 20.33 -7.55
CA CYS A 190 -5.21 21.68 -7.42
C CYS A 190 -6.26 22.73 -7.80
N ASP A 191 -6.26 23.84 -7.06
CA ASP A 191 -7.22 24.95 -7.16
C ASP A 191 -8.61 24.63 -6.58
N GLU A 192 -9.64 25.39 -6.98
CA GLU A 192 -10.96 25.41 -6.33
C GLU A 192 -11.71 24.07 -6.38
N ILE A 193 -11.28 23.12 -7.22
CA ILE A 193 -11.77 21.75 -7.20
C ILE A 193 -11.65 21.13 -5.81
N ILE A 194 -10.63 21.49 -5.03
CA ILE A 194 -10.42 20.96 -3.68
C ILE A 194 -11.57 21.40 -2.78
N GLU A 195 -11.85 22.70 -2.72
CA GLU A 195 -12.93 23.26 -1.90
C GLU A 195 -14.30 22.75 -2.36
N GLN A 196 -14.50 22.54 -3.67
CA GLN A 196 -15.71 21.93 -4.23
C GLN A 196 -15.96 20.49 -3.77
N LEU A 197 -14.90 19.73 -3.52
CA LEU A 197 -14.99 18.36 -3.04
C LEU A 197 -15.18 18.32 -1.52
N LEU A 198 -14.53 19.23 -0.80
CA LEU A 198 -14.68 19.35 0.65
C LEU A 198 -16.09 19.80 1.04
N GLU A 199 -16.73 20.71 0.30
CA GLU A 199 -18.13 21.11 0.56
C GLU A 199 -19.14 19.95 0.36
N GLU A 200 -18.82 19.01 -0.53
CA GLU A 200 -19.61 17.80 -0.77
C GLU A 200 -19.16 16.61 0.11
N ASN A 201 -18.29 16.85 1.11
CA ASN A 201 -17.78 15.86 2.06
C ASN A 201 -17.07 14.66 1.42
N VAL A 202 -16.40 14.86 0.28
CA VAL A 202 -15.57 13.81 -0.32
C VAL A 202 -14.35 13.58 0.57
N LYS A 203 -14.04 12.31 0.85
CA LYS A 203 -12.88 11.92 1.66
C LYS A 203 -11.59 12.10 0.84
N LEU A 204 -10.80 13.11 1.20
CA LEU A 204 -9.53 13.45 0.57
C LEU A 204 -8.37 13.29 1.56
N GLY A 205 -7.17 13.10 1.04
CA GLY A 205 -5.93 13.00 1.80
C GLY A 205 -5.09 11.80 1.41
N VAL A 206 -3.96 11.65 2.12
CA VAL A 206 -2.97 10.61 1.83
C VAL A 206 -3.57 9.21 1.89
N ASP A 207 -4.39 8.91 2.89
CA ASP A 207 -4.98 7.59 3.10
C ASP A 207 -5.96 7.17 1.99
N TYR A 208 -6.52 8.15 1.27
CA TYR A 208 -7.50 7.93 0.19
C TYR A 208 -6.87 7.97 -1.21
N ILE A 209 -5.55 8.15 -1.29
CA ILE A 209 -4.82 8.27 -2.56
C ILE A 209 -5.40 9.42 -3.43
N ALA A 210 -5.91 10.45 -2.77
CA ALA A 210 -6.52 11.63 -3.38
C ALA A 210 -5.93 12.88 -2.73
N PHE A 211 -4.91 13.46 -3.33
CA PHE A 211 -4.03 14.44 -2.72
C PHE A 211 -4.43 15.89 -3.08
N PRO A 212 -5.01 16.66 -2.14
CA PRO A 212 -5.24 18.09 -2.33
C PRO A 212 -3.93 18.86 -2.17
N LEU A 213 -3.30 19.18 -3.30
CA LEU A 213 -1.96 19.77 -3.34
C LEU A 213 -1.94 21.22 -2.84
N GLY A 214 -2.98 21.99 -3.16
CA GLY A 214 -3.02 23.44 -2.95
C GLY A 214 -3.51 24.15 -4.20
N ASN A 215 -3.04 25.36 -4.47
CA ASN A 215 -3.47 26.17 -5.61
C ASN A 215 -2.27 26.53 -6.48
N PHE A 216 -2.49 26.95 -7.73
CA PHE A 216 -1.48 27.57 -8.58
C PHE A 216 -0.22 26.71 -8.78
N THR A 217 0.94 27.11 -8.25
CA THR A 217 2.23 26.44 -8.48
C THR A 217 2.33 25.09 -7.78
N GLN A 218 1.52 24.83 -6.75
CA GLN A 218 1.50 23.55 -6.04
C GLN A 218 1.12 22.35 -6.94
N VAL A 219 0.53 22.57 -8.13
CA VAL A 219 0.34 21.50 -9.13
C VAL A 219 1.65 20.80 -9.50
N VAL A 220 2.79 21.48 -9.38
CA VAL A 220 4.12 20.89 -9.63
C VAL A 220 4.41 19.70 -8.71
N HIS A 221 3.73 19.58 -7.57
CA HIS A 221 3.87 18.44 -6.68
C HIS A 221 3.29 17.15 -7.27
N ALA A 222 2.36 17.21 -8.22
CA ALA A 222 1.98 16.05 -9.03
C ALA A 222 3.13 15.63 -9.98
N ALA A 223 3.74 16.61 -10.66
CA ALA A 223 4.86 16.36 -11.57
C ALA A 223 6.07 15.79 -10.83
N ASN A 224 6.47 16.40 -9.72
CA ASN A 224 7.62 15.96 -8.95
C ASN A 224 7.38 14.60 -8.25
N PHE A 225 6.12 14.24 -7.95
CA PHE A 225 5.74 12.89 -7.51
C PHE A 225 5.95 11.87 -8.63
N ALA A 226 5.37 12.10 -9.81
CA ALA A 226 5.49 11.22 -10.97
C ALA A 226 6.96 11.02 -11.41
N LEU A 227 7.72 12.12 -11.49
CA LEU A 227 9.12 12.09 -11.91
C LEU A 227 10.05 11.34 -10.95
N ARG A 228 9.68 11.23 -9.67
CA ARG A 228 10.40 10.37 -8.72
C ARG A 228 10.20 8.89 -8.99
N ALA A 229 9.08 8.46 -9.57
CA ALA A 229 8.84 7.04 -9.85
C ALA A 229 9.90 6.43 -10.80
N GLY A 230 10.29 7.16 -11.84
CA GLY A 230 11.34 6.71 -12.77
C GLY A 230 12.71 6.56 -12.11
N MET A 231 13.06 7.47 -11.20
CA MET A 231 14.32 7.40 -10.45
C MET A 231 14.28 6.37 -9.30
N MET A 232 13.13 6.21 -8.64
CA MET A 232 12.94 5.33 -7.48
C MET A 232 12.78 3.86 -7.88
N PHE A 233 11.87 3.58 -8.82
CA PHE A 233 11.47 2.22 -9.20
C PHE A 233 12.04 1.81 -10.54
N GLY A 234 12.13 2.75 -11.49
CA GLY A 234 12.79 2.51 -12.77
C GLY A 234 14.32 2.43 -12.67
N GLY A 235 14.91 2.93 -11.58
CA GLY A 235 16.35 3.03 -11.42
C GLY A 235 17.03 3.90 -12.48
N ILE A 236 16.26 4.75 -13.16
CA ILE A 236 16.76 5.56 -14.28
C ILE A 236 17.65 6.66 -13.72
N LYS A 237 18.81 6.84 -14.35
CA LYS A 237 19.79 7.82 -13.92
C LYS A 237 19.17 9.23 -13.98
N PRO A 238 19.32 10.05 -12.92
CA PRO A 238 18.93 11.46 -12.96
C PRO A 238 19.62 12.20 -14.11
N GLY A 239 18.86 12.99 -14.88
CA GLY A 239 19.33 13.71 -16.07
C GLY A 239 19.36 12.90 -17.37
N ASP A 240 19.01 11.61 -17.34
CA ASP A 240 18.77 10.82 -18.56
C ASP A 240 17.39 11.16 -19.15
N TYR A 241 17.32 12.33 -19.77
CA TYR A 241 16.08 13.03 -20.14
C TYR A 241 15.07 12.16 -20.90
N ASP A 242 15.50 11.50 -21.99
CA ASP A 242 14.59 10.70 -22.82
C ASP A 242 14.20 9.38 -22.15
N ALA A 243 15.09 8.76 -21.37
CA ALA A 243 14.75 7.56 -20.61
C ALA A 243 13.72 7.86 -19.52
N GLN A 244 13.84 9.01 -18.83
CA GLN A 244 12.85 9.44 -17.85
C GLN A 244 11.49 9.67 -18.51
N ARG A 245 11.45 10.41 -19.63
CA ARG A 245 10.20 10.64 -20.39
C ARG A 245 9.56 9.34 -20.86
N ASP A 246 10.34 8.41 -21.44
CA ASP A 246 9.85 7.09 -21.85
C ASP A 246 9.20 6.33 -20.69
N TYR A 247 9.85 6.35 -19.51
CA TYR A 247 9.30 5.73 -18.31
C TYR A 247 7.97 6.36 -17.89
N GLN A 248 7.90 7.69 -17.83
CA GLN A 248 6.66 8.39 -17.51
C GLN A 248 5.55 7.98 -18.48
N GLN A 249 5.80 8.04 -19.78
CA GLN A 249 4.81 7.69 -20.80
C GLN A 249 4.31 6.25 -20.70
N ARG A 250 5.18 5.30 -20.35
CA ARG A 250 4.86 3.86 -20.38
C ARG A 250 4.34 3.31 -19.06
N ARG A 251 4.73 3.92 -17.93
CA ARG A 251 4.52 3.34 -16.58
C ARG A 251 3.65 4.22 -15.69
N VAL A 252 3.72 5.53 -15.85
CA VAL A 252 2.89 6.48 -15.08
C VAL A 252 1.74 6.90 -15.97
N LEU A 253 0.60 6.21 -15.88
CA LEU A 253 -0.55 6.48 -16.74
C LEU A 253 -1.34 7.72 -16.29
N ALA A 254 -0.68 8.87 -16.29
CA ALA A 254 -1.24 10.12 -15.84
C ALA A 254 -1.89 10.90 -16.99
N PHE A 255 -2.99 11.58 -16.69
CA PHE A 255 -3.58 12.62 -17.55
C PHE A 255 -3.92 13.86 -16.73
N ILE A 256 -4.02 15.01 -17.40
CA ILE A 256 -4.46 16.26 -16.79
C ILE A 256 -5.94 16.49 -17.13
N LEU A 257 -6.77 16.74 -16.13
CA LEU A 257 -8.13 17.21 -16.28
C LEU A 257 -8.19 18.70 -15.90
N TYR A 258 -8.19 19.57 -16.90
CA TYR A 258 -8.18 21.02 -16.75
C TYR A 258 -9.60 21.58 -16.80
N LEU A 259 -10.15 21.94 -15.64
CA LEU A 259 -11.53 22.38 -15.47
C LEU A 259 -11.64 23.90 -15.30
N GLY A 260 -12.67 24.48 -15.92
CA GLY A 260 -13.02 25.89 -15.76
C GLY A 260 -12.21 26.82 -16.66
N GLU A 261 -12.23 28.12 -16.32
CA GLU A 261 -11.62 29.17 -17.15
C GLU A 261 -10.12 28.94 -17.32
N HIS A 262 -9.65 29.07 -18.58
CA HIS A 262 -8.24 28.91 -18.91
C HIS A 262 -7.42 30.14 -18.55
N ASP A 263 -6.20 29.92 -18.06
CA ASP A 263 -5.19 30.96 -17.86
C ASP A 263 -3.86 30.52 -18.47
N MET A 264 -3.08 31.51 -18.93
CA MET A 264 -1.86 31.25 -19.68
C MET A 264 -0.81 30.44 -18.91
N VAL A 265 -0.73 30.56 -17.57
CA VAL A 265 0.27 29.85 -16.77
C VAL A 265 -0.10 28.38 -16.65
N LYS A 266 -1.39 28.07 -16.46
CA LYS A 266 -1.89 26.69 -16.49
C LYS A 266 -1.81 26.08 -17.89
N ASP A 267 -2.09 26.83 -18.96
CA ASP A 267 -1.85 26.38 -20.34
C ASP A 267 -0.39 25.95 -20.52
N ALA A 268 0.56 26.75 -20.02
CA ALA A 268 1.98 26.45 -20.06
C ALA A 268 2.34 25.21 -19.22
N ALA A 269 1.80 25.08 -18.00
CA ALA A 269 2.02 23.90 -17.17
C ALA A 269 1.47 22.61 -17.82
N CYS A 270 0.34 22.69 -18.52
CA CYS A 270 -0.24 21.60 -19.31
C CYS A 270 0.68 21.17 -20.46
N MET A 271 1.35 22.12 -21.13
CA MET A 271 2.39 21.78 -22.13
C MET A 271 3.57 21.02 -21.50
N GLY A 272 3.86 21.24 -20.22
CA GLY A 272 4.87 20.48 -19.48
C GLY A 272 4.45 19.03 -19.24
N ALA A 273 3.15 18.80 -18.99
CA ALA A 273 2.58 17.45 -18.89
C ALA A 273 2.68 16.71 -20.23
N ILE A 274 2.33 17.37 -21.33
CA ILE A 274 2.46 16.83 -22.68
C ILE A 274 3.93 16.46 -22.97
N ASN A 275 4.89 17.30 -22.56
CA ASN A 275 6.32 17.05 -22.78
C ASN A 275 6.80 15.67 -22.25
N VAL A 276 6.20 15.20 -21.14
CA VAL A 276 6.52 13.91 -20.51
C VAL A 276 5.53 12.79 -20.86
N GLY A 277 4.61 13.02 -21.80
CA GLY A 277 3.69 12.01 -22.30
C GLY A 277 2.28 12.04 -21.71
N PHE A 278 1.92 13.06 -20.92
CA PHE A 278 0.59 13.13 -20.33
C PHE A 278 -0.36 13.99 -21.16
N PRO A 279 -1.49 13.43 -21.65
CA PRO A 279 -2.48 14.19 -22.38
C PRO A 279 -3.30 15.09 -21.43
N VAL A 280 -3.88 16.14 -22.01
CA VAL A 280 -4.68 17.14 -21.33
C VAL A 280 -6.10 17.08 -21.87
N ILE A 281 -7.08 16.98 -20.97
CA ILE A 281 -8.50 17.00 -21.27
C ILE A 281 -9.10 18.19 -20.53
N THR A 282 -9.94 18.98 -21.21
CA THR A 282 -10.61 20.14 -20.59
C THR A 282 -12.10 20.12 -20.81
N ASP A 283 -12.85 20.70 -19.88
CA ASP A 283 -14.29 20.92 -20.01
C ASP A 283 -14.66 22.17 -20.82
N GLN A 284 -13.68 22.99 -21.19
CA GLN A 284 -13.91 24.17 -22.01
C GLN A 284 -14.10 23.79 -23.47
N GLU A 285 -15.09 24.41 -24.13
CA GLU A 285 -15.19 24.38 -25.58
C GLU A 285 -14.01 25.14 -26.20
N LEU A 286 -13.28 24.49 -27.10
CA LEU A 286 -12.10 25.07 -27.73
C LEU A 286 -12.26 25.23 -29.24
N PRO A 287 -11.77 26.33 -29.82
CA PRO A 287 -11.60 26.43 -31.27
C PRO A 287 -10.52 25.47 -31.78
N GLU A 288 -10.47 25.23 -33.09
CA GLU A 288 -9.49 24.32 -33.73
C GLU A 288 -8.03 24.76 -33.46
N ASP A 289 -7.76 26.07 -33.41
CA ASP A 289 -6.42 26.63 -33.17
C ASP A 289 -6.00 26.67 -31.68
N LYS A 290 -6.79 26.04 -30.81
CA LYS A 290 -6.49 25.84 -29.39
C LYS A 290 -6.45 24.36 -28.96
N GLN A 291 -6.54 23.43 -29.90
CA GLN A 291 -6.54 21.99 -29.61
C GLN A 291 -5.32 21.32 -30.20
N ILE A 292 -4.92 20.21 -29.58
CA ILE A 292 -3.87 19.32 -30.08
C ILE A 292 -4.49 17.93 -30.10
N LYS A 293 -4.62 17.33 -31.29
CA LYS A 293 -5.25 16.02 -31.44
C LYS A 293 -4.60 15.01 -30.48
N ASP A 294 -5.43 14.32 -29.70
CA ASP A 294 -5.05 13.31 -28.69
C ASP A 294 -4.20 13.82 -27.50
N TRP A 295 -3.78 15.09 -27.49
CA TRP A 295 -2.87 15.64 -26.47
C TRP A 295 -3.43 16.84 -25.69
N PHE A 296 -4.33 17.61 -26.30
CA PHE A 296 -5.06 18.71 -25.66
C PHE A 296 -6.48 18.73 -26.24
N VAL A 297 -7.40 18.05 -25.54
CA VAL A 297 -8.72 17.65 -26.04
C VAL A 297 -9.84 18.34 -25.26
N SER A 298 -10.84 18.85 -25.98
CA SER A 298 -12.06 19.42 -25.39
C SER A 298 -13.14 18.35 -25.20
N GLN A 299 -13.68 18.23 -23.99
CA GLN A 299 -14.85 17.41 -23.66
C GLN A 299 -15.75 18.16 -22.65
N PRO A 300 -16.68 19.01 -23.12
CA PRO A 300 -17.56 19.79 -22.23
C PRO A 300 -18.66 18.93 -21.57
N ASP A 301 -18.93 17.72 -22.08
CA ASP A 301 -19.92 16.81 -21.51
C ASP A 301 -19.33 16.03 -20.32
N TYR A 302 -19.67 16.47 -19.11
CA TYR A 302 -19.19 15.86 -17.85
C TYR A 302 -19.53 14.37 -17.71
N ASP A 303 -20.58 13.88 -18.37
CA ASP A 303 -20.90 12.45 -18.34
C ASP A 303 -19.93 11.60 -19.19
N LYS A 304 -19.16 12.26 -20.08
CA LYS A 304 -18.16 11.62 -20.96
C LYS A 304 -16.72 11.95 -20.60
N ILE A 305 -16.48 12.94 -19.73
CA ILE A 305 -15.12 13.37 -19.34
C ILE A 305 -14.29 12.18 -18.85
N VAL A 306 -14.79 11.41 -17.87
CA VAL A 306 -14.05 10.28 -17.29
C VAL A 306 -13.64 9.30 -18.38
N GLN A 307 -14.58 8.87 -19.23
CA GLN A 307 -14.30 7.92 -20.29
C GLN A 307 -13.29 8.48 -21.30
N THR A 308 -13.43 9.74 -21.68
CA THR A 308 -12.50 10.43 -22.59
C THR A 308 -11.08 10.45 -22.01
N CYS A 309 -10.92 10.78 -20.72
CA CYS A 309 -9.62 10.76 -20.06
C CYS A 309 -8.94 9.38 -20.13
N LEU A 310 -9.70 8.32 -19.83
CA LEU A 310 -9.19 6.94 -19.85
C LEU A 310 -8.78 6.53 -21.27
N GLU A 311 -9.62 6.80 -22.26
CA GLU A 311 -9.39 6.44 -23.66
C GLU A 311 -8.18 7.18 -24.25
N VAL A 312 -8.12 8.50 -24.05
CA VAL A 312 -7.01 9.33 -24.56
C VAL A 312 -5.69 8.92 -23.92
N ARG A 313 -5.68 8.58 -22.61
CA ARG A 313 -4.46 8.11 -21.96
C ARG A 313 -4.08 6.67 -22.33
N GLY A 314 -5.04 5.88 -22.82
CA GLY A 314 -4.88 4.45 -23.08
C GLY A 314 -5.06 3.56 -21.84
N ILE A 315 -5.71 4.07 -20.80
CA ILE A 315 -6.03 3.30 -19.59
C ILE A 315 -7.19 2.36 -19.90
N LYS A 316 -6.93 1.06 -19.85
CA LYS A 316 -7.95 0.03 -20.02
C LYS A 316 -8.34 -0.52 -18.66
N ILE A 317 -9.43 -0.01 -18.10
CA ILE A 317 -9.94 -0.52 -16.84
C ILE A 317 -10.91 -1.66 -17.15
N THR A 318 -10.57 -2.88 -16.74
CA THR A 318 -11.53 -3.98 -16.59
C THR A 318 -12.33 -3.78 -15.30
N ALA A 319 -12.90 -2.59 -15.12
CA ALA A 319 -13.72 -2.31 -13.95
C ALA A 319 -14.99 -3.17 -14.08
N ILE A 320 -15.20 -4.06 -13.12
CA ILE A 320 -16.51 -4.63 -12.89
C ILE A 320 -17.28 -3.57 -12.10
N ASP A 321 -18.39 -3.09 -12.66
CA ASP A 321 -19.38 -2.34 -11.89
C ASP A 321 -19.96 -3.28 -10.84
N ILE A 322 -19.67 -3.01 -9.57
CA ILE A 322 -20.13 -3.83 -8.45
C ILE A 322 -21.42 -3.20 -7.94
N ASP A 323 -22.55 -3.87 -8.16
CA ASP A 323 -23.88 -3.40 -7.78
C ASP A 323 -24.10 -3.45 -6.25
N VAL A 324 -23.49 -2.48 -5.56
CA VAL A 324 -23.57 -2.26 -4.12
C VAL A 324 -23.74 -0.76 -3.83
N PRO A 325 -24.37 -0.37 -2.70
CA PRO A 325 -24.73 1.02 -2.41
C PRO A 325 -23.58 1.88 -1.87
N ILE A 326 -22.36 1.35 -1.85
CA ILE A 326 -21.16 2.03 -1.34
C ILE A 326 -20.10 2.10 -2.45
N THR A 327 -19.17 3.04 -2.31
CA THR A 327 -18.01 3.07 -3.20
C THR A 327 -17.10 1.89 -2.89
N VAL A 328 -16.60 1.21 -3.91
CA VAL A 328 -15.65 0.11 -3.77
C VAL A 328 -14.38 0.46 -4.54
N GLY A 329 -13.23 0.45 -3.86
CA GLY A 329 -11.93 0.70 -4.48
C GLY A 329 -10.77 0.62 -3.48
N PRO A 330 -9.52 0.46 -3.96
CA PRO A 330 -8.34 0.37 -3.09
C PRO A 330 -8.11 1.60 -2.19
N ALA A 331 -8.70 2.75 -2.54
CA ALA A 331 -8.65 3.99 -1.76
C ALA A 331 -9.28 3.87 -0.36
N PHE A 332 -10.15 2.88 -0.12
CA PHE A 332 -10.80 2.69 1.18
C PHE A 332 -10.12 1.63 2.05
N GLU A 333 -9.10 0.93 1.54
CA GLU A 333 -8.43 -0.20 2.20
C GLU A 333 -7.92 0.14 3.62
N GLY A 334 -7.42 1.37 3.81
CA GLY A 334 -6.83 1.84 5.07
C GLY A 334 -7.83 2.38 6.10
N GLU A 335 -9.14 2.40 5.81
CA GLU A 335 -10.14 2.99 6.70
C GLU A 335 -10.25 2.20 8.02
N SER A 336 -10.10 2.89 9.16
CA SER A 336 -10.31 2.28 10.48
C SER A 336 -11.64 2.69 11.09
N ILE A 337 -12.52 1.71 11.34
CA ILE A 337 -13.84 1.95 11.94
C ILE A 337 -13.75 1.89 13.46
N ARG A 338 -13.82 3.06 14.11
CA ARG A 338 -13.83 3.17 15.58
C ARG A 338 -15.21 2.85 16.15
N LYS A 339 -15.26 2.48 17.44
CA LYS A 339 -16.50 2.11 18.14
C LYS A 339 -17.64 3.12 18.01
N LYS A 340 -17.32 4.42 17.93
CA LYS A 340 -18.33 5.50 17.78
C LYS A 340 -19.02 5.50 16.41
N ASP A 341 -18.32 5.07 15.36
CA ASP A 341 -18.77 5.11 13.96
C ASP A 341 -19.29 3.73 13.49
N MET A 342 -19.06 2.69 14.29
CA MET A 342 -19.46 1.31 14.05
C MET A 342 -20.98 1.10 14.18
N PHE A 343 -21.59 0.41 13.22
CA PHE A 343 -22.97 -0.06 13.26
C PHE A 343 -23.06 -1.49 13.81
N VAL A 344 -22.27 -2.41 13.25
CA VAL A 344 -22.23 -3.82 13.67
C VAL A 344 -20.80 -4.36 13.62
N GLU A 345 -20.53 -5.37 14.43
CA GLU A 345 -19.23 -6.04 14.56
C GLU A 345 -19.40 -7.55 14.58
N PHE A 346 -18.49 -8.26 13.90
CA PHE A 346 -18.51 -9.72 13.77
C PHE A 346 -17.14 -10.32 14.06
N GLY A 347 -17.12 -11.56 14.54
CA GLY A 347 -15.88 -12.26 14.83
C GLY A 347 -15.09 -11.65 16.01
N GLY A 348 -13.76 -11.72 15.91
CA GLY A 348 -12.84 -11.38 16.99
C GLY A 348 -13.10 -12.22 18.24
N GLN A 349 -12.87 -11.64 19.42
CA GLN A 349 -13.15 -12.33 20.69
C GLN A 349 -14.62 -12.27 21.13
N LYS A 350 -15.48 -11.63 20.35
CA LYS A 350 -16.83 -11.25 20.79
C LYS A 350 -17.91 -12.20 20.31
N THR A 351 -17.73 -12.77 19.13
CA THR A 351 -18.67 -13.68 18.48
C THR A 351 -17.88 -14.68 17.63
N PRO A 352 -18.36 -15.90 17.39
CA PRO A 352 -17.75 -16.83 16.46
C PRO A 352 -17.59 -16.23 15.05
N GLY A 353 -16.41 -16.40 14.46
CA GLY A 353 -16.07 -15.93 13.11
C GLY A 353 -15.32 -17.00 12.32
N PHE A 354 -15.53 -17.09 11.01
CA PHE A 354 -14.57 -17.73 10.09
C PHE A 354 -14.70 -17.26 8.64
N GLU A 355 -13.67 -17.53 7.83
CA GLU A 355 -13.67 -17.39 6.37
C GLU A 355 -12.94 -18.55 5.69
N LEU A 356 -13.54 -19.12 4.64
CA LEU A 356 -13.03 -20.30 3.94
C LEU A 356 -13.19 -20.15 2.43
N VAL A 357 -12.11 -20.31 1.67
CA VAL A 357 -12.18 -20.62 0.23
C VAL A 357 -12.03 -22.12 0.06
N ARG A 358 -12.82 -22.74 -0.81
CA ARG A 358 -12.63 -24.14 -1.20
C ARG A 358 -12.89 -24.38 -2.68
N MET A 359 -12.09 -25.26 -3.26
CA MET A 359 -12.32 -25.77 -4.60
C MET A 359 -13.46 -26.78 -4.57
N VAL A 360 -14.40 -26.67 -5.52
CA VAL A 360 -15.53 -27.59 -5.65
C VAL A 360 -15.67 -28.12 -7.08
N GLY A 361 -16.45 -29.19 -7.25
CA GLY A 361 -16.74 -29.76 -8.57
C GLY A 361 -17.58 -28.83 -9.45
N GLU A 362 -17.53 -29.04 -10.77
CA GLU A 362 -18.29 -28.23 -11.75
C GLU A 362 -19.81 -28.27 -11.49
N ASP A 363 -20.31 -29.42 -11.02
CA ASP A 363 -21.73 -29.68 -10.75
C ASP A 363 -22.18 -29.24 -9.34
N GLU A 364 -21.25 -28.77 -8.50
CA GLU A 364 -21.50 -28.40 -7.09
C GLU A 364 -21.58 -26.88 -6.88
N ILE A 365 -21.48 -26.09 -7.95
CA ILE A 365 -21.39 -24.63 -7.90
C ILE A 365 -22.32 -23.95 -8.91
N GLU A 366 -23.00 -22.90 -8.46
CA GLU A 366 -23.77 -22.00 -9.31
C GLU A 366 -23.07 -20.64 -9.40
N ASP A 367 -22.56 -20.30 -10.58
CA ASP A 367 -21.79 -19.07 -10.78
C ASP A 367 -22.62 -17.82 -10.49
N GLY A 368 -22.07 -16.90 -9.70
CA GLY A 368 -22.72 -15.63 -9.34
C GLY A 368 -23.71 -15.73 -8.18
N LYS A 369 -23.91 -16.93 -7.62
CA LYS A 369 -24.84 -17.10 -6.50
C LYS A 369 -24.27 -16.51 -5.20
N VAL A 370 -25.07 -15.66 -4.56
CA VAL A 370 -24.76 -15.06 -3.25
C VAL A 370 -25.91 -15.29 -2.28
N ASP A 371 -25.68 -16.16 -1.30
CA ASP A 371 -26.64 -16.54 -0.27
C ASP A 371 -26.28 -15.97 1.10
N LEU A 372 -27.32 -15.73 1.91
CA LEU A 372 -27.20 -15.37 3.33
C LEU A 372 -28.02 -16.36 4.15
N VAL A 373 -27.38 -17.04 5.09
CA VAL A 373 -27.97 -18.00 6.01
C VAL A 373 -27.92 -17.42 7.43
N GLY A 374 -29.06 -16.87 7.85
CA GLY A 374 -29.22 -16.20 9.14
C GLY A 374 -29.78 -14.79 8.98
N PRO A 375 -29.83 -14.01 10.08
CA PRO A 375 -30.31 -12.64 10.04
C PRO A 375 -29.39 -11.73 9.22
N ASP A 376 -29.97 -10.86 8.40
CA ASP A 376 -29.24 -9.73 7.83
C ASP A 376 -29.03 -8.65 8.93
N ILE A 377 -28.34 -7.58 8.58
CA ILE A 377 -28.10 -6.44 9.48
C ILE A 377 -29.29 -5.47 9.54
N ASP A 378 -30.35 -5.72 8.77
CA ASP A 378 -31.60 -4.96 8.80
C ASP A 378 -32.23 -4.96 10.19
N GLY A 379 -32.51 -3.77 10.72
CA GLY A 379 -33.23 -3.60 11.97
C GLY A 379 -32.41 -3.91 13.24
N LEU A 380 -31.10 -4.13 13.12
CA LEU A 380 -30.21 -4.18 14.27
C LEU A 380 -30.04 -2.79 14.90
N GLU A 381 -29.86 -2.76 16.21
CA GLU A 381 -29.48 -1.53 16.91
C GLU A 381 -27.99 -1.23 16.68
N PRO A 382 -27.59 0.05 16.52
CA PRO A 382 -26.17 0.40 16.38
C PRO A 382 -25.33 -0.08 17.58
N GLY A 383 -24.21 -0.73 17.28
CA GLY A 383 -23.33 -1.37 18.26
C GLY A 383 -23.64 -2.85 18.51
N SER A 384 -24.61 -3.43 17.78
CA SER A 384 -24.92 -4.86 17.80
C SER A 384 -23.74 -5.72 17.35
N ARG A 385 -23.84 -7.02 17.64
CA ARG A 385 -22.83 -8.02 17.27
C ARG A 385 -23.51 -9.23 16.68
N LEU A 386 -22.88 -9.85 15.69
CA LEU A 386 -23.36 -11.08 15.06
C LEU A 386 -22.19 -12.02 14.79
N PRO A 387 -22.39 -13.34 14.80
CA PRO A 387 -21.40 -14.27 14.30
C PRO A 387 -21.27 -14.13 12.78
N ILE A 388 -20.14 -14.55 12.21
CA ILE A 388 -19.90 -14.49 10.77
C ILE A 388 -19.24 -15.76 10.25
N GLY A 389 -19.73 -16.26 9.11
CA GLY A 389 -19.05 -17.25 8.30
C GLY A 389 -19.04 -16.79 6.86
N ILE A 390 -17.87 -16.76 6.22
CA ILE A 390 -17.73 -16.43 4.79
C ILE A 390 -17.23 -17.68 4.08
N VAL A 391 -18.06 -18.30 3.24
CA VAL A 391 -17.66 -19.44 2.41
C VAL A 391 -17.64 -19.02 0.95
N VAL A 392 -16.50 -19.20 0.31
CA VAL A 392 -16.25 -18.90 -1.10
C VAL A 392 -15.98 -20.23 -1.82
N ASP A 393 -16.99 -20.71 -2.53
CA ASP A 393 -16.85 -21.87 -3.39
C ASP A 393 -16.29 -21.42 -4.75
N VAL A 394 -15.24 -22.10 -5.22
CA VAL A 394 -14.54 -21.74 -6.45
C VAL A 394 -14.39 -22.96 -7.34
N TYR A 395 -14.67 -22.77 -8.64
CA TYR A 395 -14.32 -23.74 -9.67
C TYR A 395 -13.52 -23.05 -10.77
N GLY A 396 -12.55 -23.77 -11.33
CA GLY A 396 -11.97 -23.43 -12.61
C GLY A 396 -11.01 -24.48 -13.10
N ARG A 397 -10.83 -24.55 -14.42
CA ARG A 397 -10.02 -25.61 -15.06
C ARG A 397 -8.55 -25.60 -14.63
N LYS A 398 -8.06 -24.45 -14.18
CA LYS A 398 -6.70 -24.28 -13.65
C LYS A 398 -6.67 -24.14 -12.11
N MET A 399 -7.83 -24.17 -11.45
CA MET A 399 -7.91 -24.10 -9.99
C MET A 399 -7.32 -25.38 -9.39
N GLN A 400 -6.65 -25.24 -8.25
CA GLN A 400 -6.05 -26.34 -7.50
C GLN A 400 -6.32 -26.10 -6.01
N GLU A 401 -6.36 -27.16 -5.21
CA GLU A 401 -6.49 -27.03 -3.73
C GLU A 401 -5.37 -26.14 -3.15
N ASP A 402 -4.19 -26.16 -3.77
CA ASP A 402 -3.01 -25.34 -3.38
C ASP A 402 -3.26 -23.84 -3.51
N PHE A 403 -4.24 -23.43 -4.32
CA PHE A 403 -4.56 -22.03 -4.55
C PHE A 403 -5.61 -21.49 -3.57
N GLU A 404 -6.33 -22.37 -2.87
CA GLU A 404 -7.34 -21.97 -1.88
C GLU A 404 -6.83 -20.95 -0.86
N PRO A 405 -5.71 -21.18 -0.14
CA PRO A 405 -5.21 -20.21 0.85
C PRO A 405 -4.78 -18.88 0.22
N VAL A 406 -4.28 -18.89 -1.02
CA VAL A 406 -3.92 -17.66 -1.75
C VAL A 406 -5.16 -16.80 -2.01
N LEU A 407 -6.24 -17.43 -2.48
CA LEU A 407 -7.52 -16.77 -2.69
C LEU A 407 -8.14 -16.32 -1.37
N GLU A 408 -8.09 -17.16 -0.33
CA GLU A 408 -8.67 -16.89 0.99
C GLU A 408 -8.07 -15.61 1.60
N ARG A 409 -6.76 -15.40 1.43
CA ARG A 409 -6.10 -14.18 1.90
C ARG A 409 -6.65 -12.90 1.26
N ARG A 410 -7.26 -12.99 0.06
CA ARG A 410 -7.83 -11.83 -0.64
C ARG A 410 -9.18 -11.39 -0.08
N ILE A 411 -9.87 -12.21 0.70
CA ILE A 411 -11.10 -11.82 1.40
C ILE A 411 -10.85 -10.57 2.25
N HIS A 412 -9.69 -10.49 2.91
CA HIS A 412 -9.26 -9.33 3.66
C HIS A 412 -9.20 -8.06 2.79
N TYR A 413 -8.50 -8.10 1.66
CA TYR A 413 -8.35 -6.92 0.79
C TYR A 413 -9.67 -6.53 0.15
N PHE A 414 -10.41 -7.50 -0.38
CA PHE A 414 -11.65 -7.26 -1.09
C PHE A 414 -12.73 -6.68 -0.19
N THR A 415 -12.81 -7.14 1.06
CA THR A 415 -13.74 -6.57 2.04
C THR A 415 -13.34 -5.13 2.40
N ASN A 416 -12.05 -4.86 2.64
CA ASN A 416 -11.58 -3.50 2.97
C ASN A 416 -11.65 -2.51 1.81
N TYR A 417 -11.84 -2.95 0.55
CA TYR A 417 -12.06 -2.03 -0.56
C TYR A 417 -13.43 -1.33 -0.51
N GLY A 418 -14.40 -1.84 0.26
CA GLY A 418 -15.69 -1.18 0.42
C GLY A 418 -15.60 -0.02 1.42
N GLU A 419 -16.03 1.17 1.01
CA GLU A 419 -16.16 2.33 1.89
C GLU A 419 -17.03 2.01 3.11
N GLY A 420 -16.50 2.22 4.32
CA GLY A 420 -17.20 1.94 5.56
C GLY A 420 -17.23 0.45 5.96
N LEU A 421 -16.40 -0.38 5.33
CA LEU A 421 -16.12 -1.75 5.75
C LEU A 421 -14.72 -1.86 6.34
N TRP A 422 -14.54 -2.76 7.29
CA TRP A 422 -13.23 -3.04 7.88
C TRP A 422 -13.11 -4.52 8.21
N HIS A 423 -12.02 -5.14 7.77
CA HIS A 423 -11.74 -6.55 7.97
C HIS A 423 -10.28 -6.74 8.42
N VAL A 424 -10.02 -7.55 9.44
CA VAL A 424 -8.66 -7.94 9.84
C VAL A 424 -8.59 -9.42 10.23
N ALA A 425 -7.36 -9.91 10.39
CA ALA A 425 -7.01 -11.31 10.63
C ALA A 425 -7.44 -12.23 9.46
N GLN A 426 -7.67 -13.50 9.75
CA GLN A 426 -7.92 -14.55 8.74
C GLN A 426 -8.60 -15.79 9.35
N ARG A 427 -8.92 -16.79 8.52
CA ARG A 427 -9.38 -18.12 8.95
C ARG A 427 -10.52 -18.00 9.98
N ASP A 428 -10.46 -18.66 11.13
CA ASP A 428 -11.48 -18.64 12.19
C ASP A 428 -11.23 -17.61 13.31
N ILE A 429 -10.34 -16.64 13.05
CA ILE A 429 -10.05 -15.52 13.95
C ILE A 429 -10.32 -14.17 13.30
N ASN A 430 -11.05 -14.16 12.18
CA ASN A 430 -11.40 -12.94 11.46
C ASN A 430 -12.20 -11.96 12.33
N TRP A 431 -12.08 -10.67 12.02
CA TRP A 431 -12.81 -9.61 12.72
C TRP A 431 -13.27 -8.55 11.73
N VAL A 432 -14.58 -8.34 11.67
CA VAL A 432 -15.23 -7.48 10.67
C VAL A 432 -16.07 -6.40 11.33
N ARG A 433 -16.07 -5.20 10.77
CA ARG A 433 -16.94 -4.08 11.16
C ARG A 433 -17.59 -3.44 9.94
N ILE A 434 -18.80 -2.95 10.14
CA ILE A 434 -19.53 -2.13 9.16
C ILE A 434 -19.88 -0.80 9.84
N SER A 435 -19.66 0.32 9.14
CA SER A 435 -19.93 1.66 9.66
C SER A 435 -21.42 2.02 9.60
N LYS A 436 -21.82 3.00 10.42
CA LYS A 436 -23.18 3.60 10.38
C LYS A 436 -23.48 4.26 9.03
N ASP A 437 -22.47 4.82 8.39
CA ASP A 437 -22.59 5.46 7.09
C ASP A 437 -22.89 4.44 5.98
N ALA A 438 -22.12 3.34 5.92
CA ALA A 438 -22.37 2.26 4.96
C ALA A 438 -23.77 1.67 5.12
N TYR A 439 -24.20 1.38 6.35
CA TYR A 439 -25.56 0.93 6.63
C TYR A 439 -26.62 1.94 6.18
N GLY A 440 -26.38 3.24 6.44
CA GLY A 440 -27.26 4.34 6.04
C GLY A 440 -27.39 4.53 4.53
N LYS A 441 -26.33 4.22 3.76
CA LYS A 441 -26.37 4.16 2.28
C LYS A 441 -27.17 2.96 1.76
N GLY A 442 -27.49 1.99 2.61
CA GLY A 442 -28.27 0.81 2.27
C GLY A 442 -27.46 -0.49 2.20
N PHE A 443 -26.19 -0.48 2.64
CA PHE A 443 -25.34 -1.68 2.61
C PHE A 443 -25.92 -2.81 3.45
N ARG A 444 -25.87 -4.05 2.94
CA ARG A 444 -26.34 -5.28 3.60
C ARG A 444 -25.33 -6.41 3.52
N MET A 445 -25.53 -7.49 4.27
CA MET A 445 -24.58 -8.60 4.31
C MET A 445 -24.29 -9.17 2.93
N LYS A 446 -25.32 -9.35 2.10
CA LYS A 446 -25.17 -9.85 0.71
C LYS A 446 -24.25 -9.00 -0.15
N ASP A 447 -24.09 -7.71 0.14
CA ASP A 447 -23.20 -6.84 -0.62
C ASP A 447 -21.72 -7.19 -0.40
N ILE A 448 -21.33 -7.72 0.76
CA ILE A 448 -20.00 -8.33 0.96
C ILE A 448 -19.78 -9.45 -0.07
N GLY A 449 -20.78 -10.32 -0.24
CA GLY A 449 -20.69 -11.43 -1.19
C GLY A 449 -20.61 -10.97 -2.65
N LYS A 450 -21.34 -9.91 -3.03
CA LYS A 450 -21.22 -9.32 -4.38
C LYS A 450 -19.82 -8.74 -4.63
N ILE A 451 -19.24 -8.06 -3.64
CA ILE A 451 -17.86 -7.55 -3.72
C ILE A 451 -16.88 -8.69 -3.92
N LEU A 452 -16.96 -9.74 -3.08
CA LEU A 452 -16.08 -10.91 -3.18
C LEU A 452 -16.21 -11.59 -4.56
N TYR A 453 -17.45 -11.86 -5.02
CA TYR A 453 -17.71 -12.46 -6.33
C TYR A 453 -17.02 -11.68 -7.46
N ALA A 454 -17.28 -10.37 -7.55
CA ALA A 454 -16.71 -9.51 -8.59
C ALA A 454 -15.18 -9.48 -8.53
N LYS A 455 -14.61 -9.35 -7.34
CA LYS A 455 -13.16 -9.22 -7.15
C LYS A 455 -12.42 -10.53 -7.43
N PHE A 456 -12.92 -11.69 -7.00
CA PHE A 456 -12.34 -12.99 -7.34
C PHE A 456 -12.31 -13.23 -8.85
N LYS A 457 -13.42 -12.95 -9.53
CA LYS A 457 -13.52 -13.07 -11.00
C LYS A 457 -12.55 -12.15 -11.73
N THR A 458 -12.39 -10.92 -11.24
CA THR A 458 -11.50 -9.94 -11.88
C THR A 458 -10.03 -10.30 -11.70
N GLU A 459 -9.60 -10.52 -10.45
CA GLU A 459 -8.18 -10.68 -10.13
C GLU A 459 -7.64 -12.05 -10.51
N PHE A 460 -8.47 -13.09 -10.48
CA PHE A 460 -8.06 -14.47 -10.74
C PHE A 460 -8.74 -15.06 -11.97
N SER A 461 -9.12 -14.24 -12.95
CA SER A 461 -9.82 -14.66 -14.18
C SER A 461 -9.14 -15.82 -14.93
N ALA A 462 -7.82 -15.98 -14.80
CA ALA A 462 -7.07 -17.08 -15.42
C ALA A 462 -7.30 -18.45 -14.74
N ILE A 463 -7.78 -18.46 -13.50
CA ILE A 463 -7.85 -19.63 -12.61
C ILE A 463 -9.27 -19.90 -12.13
N VAL A 464 -10.04 -18.83 -11.92
CA VAL A 464 -11.39 -18.84 -11.37
C VAL A 464 -12.40 -18.68 -12.51
N ASP A 465 -13.05 -19.79 -12.89
CA ASP A 465 -14.09 -19.81 -13.91
C ASP A 465 -15.48 -19.55 -13.31
N ARG A 466 -15.79 -20.04 -12.09
CA ARG A 466 -17.08 -19.86 -11.39
C ARG A 466 -16.87 -19.57 -9.90
N VAL A 467 -17.71 -18.72 -9.32
CA VAL A 467 -17.67 -18.35 -7.90
C VAL A 467 -19.08 -18.32 -7.31
N GLN A 468 -19.25 -18.93 -6.14
CA GLN A 468 -20.44 -18.86 -5.30
C GLN A 468 -20.04 -18.42 -3.90
N ILE A 469 -20.82 -17.53 -3.30
CA ILE A 469 -20.59 -17.02 -1.94
C ILE A 469 -21.76 -17.40 -1.05
N THR A 470 -21.45 -17.99 0.10
CA THR A 470 -22.42 -18.21 1.18
C THR A 470 -21.97 -17.49 2.44
N LEU A 471 -22.79 -16.57 2.93
CA LEU A 471 -22.58 -15.85 4.17
C LEU A 471 -23.44 -16.49 5.27
N TYR A 472 -22.87 -16.66 6.46
CA TYR A 472 -23.56 -17.19 7.63
C TYR A 472 -23.57 -16.16 8.74
N THR A 473 -24.75 -15.88 9.29
CA THR A 473 -24.95 -15.02 10.46
C THR A 473 -25.82 -15.69 11.53
N ASP A 474 -26.33 -16.89 11.25
CA ASP A 474 -26.95 -17.79 12.22
C ASP A 474 -25.85 -18.48 13.05
N GLU A 475 -25.91 -18.35 14.38
CA GLU A 475 -24.84 -18.81 15.27
C GLU A 475 -24.61 -20.32 15.20
N GLU A 476 -25.67 -21.12 15.16
CA GLU A 476 -25.56 -22.58 15.09
C GLU A 476 -24.92 -23.01 13.76
N LYS A 477 -25.32 -22.37 12.65
CA LYS A 477 -24.72 -22.63 11.33
C LYS A 477 -23.27 -22.15 11.25
N VAL A 478 -22.94 -21.01 11.85
CA VAL A 478 -21.55 -20.52 11.90
C VAL A 478 -20.67 -21.51 12.66
N LEU A 479 -21.10 -21.97 13.84
CA LEU A 479 -20.33 -22.93 14.64
C LEU A 479 -20.11 -24.25 13.89
N ALA A 480 -21.18 -24.81 13.29
CA ALA A 480 -21.08 -26.06 12.54
C ALA A 480 -20.16 -25.93 11.31
N MET A 481 -20.26 -24.84 10.56
CA MET A 481 -19.43 -24.64 9.37
C MET A 481 -18.00 -24.26 9.71
N ARG A 482 -17.76 -23.60 10.86
CA ARG A 482 -16.40 -23.34 11.37
C ARG A 482 -15.65 -24.63 11.68
N ASP A 483 -16.32 -25.65 12.22
CA ASP A 483 -15.67 -26.95 12.47
C ASP A 483 -15.26 -27.63 11.15
N VAL A 484 -16.08 -27.50 10.10
CA VAL A 484 -15.69 -27.94 8.75
C VAL A 484 -14.49 -27.14 8.26
N ALA A 485 -14.50 -25.81 8.38
CA ALA A 485 -13.40 -24.96 7.95
C ALA A 485 -12.08 -25.30 8.67
N ARG A 486 -12.12 -25.58 9.97
CA ARG A 486 -10.96 -26.04 10.76
C ARG A 486 -10.35 -27.33 10.21
N SER A 487 -11.15 -28.24 9.66
CA SER A 487 -10.62 -29.45 9.00
C SER A 487 -9.82 -29.12 7.73
N TYR A 488 -10.24 -28.11 6.96
CA TYR A 488 -9.48 -27.61 5.80
C TYR A 488 -8.18 -26.94 6.25
N TYR A 489 -8.24 -26.10 7.28
CA TYR A 489 -7.03 -25.46 7.83
C TYR A 489 -6.04 -26.50 8.32
N GLN A 490 -6.49 -27.54 9.04
CA GLN A 490 -5.63 -28.62 9.50
C GLN A 490 -4.98 -29.37 8.33
N LYS A 491 -5.75 -29.72 7.29
CA LYS A 491 -5.21 -30.38 6.08
C LYS A 491 -4.14 -29.54 5.41
N ARG A 492 -4.34 -28.21 5.32
CA ARG A 492 -3.36 -27.25 4.76
C ARG A 492 -2.10 -27.19 5.63
N ASP A 493 -2.26 -27.10 6.94
CA ASP A 493 -1.15 -27.03 7.88
C ASP A 493 -0.33 -28.34 7.91
N ASP A 494 -0.97 -29.51 7.76
CA ASP A 494 -0.29 -30.80 7.71
C ASP A 494 0.62 -30.95 6.49
N ARG A 495 0.24 -30.39 5.33
CA ARG A 495 1.08 -30.38 4.12
C ARG A 495 2.38 -29.60 4.30
N LEU A 496 2.40 -28.60 5.19
CA LEU A 496 3.60 -27.81 5.47
C LEU A 496 4.61 -28.57 6.32
N LYS A 497 4.17 -29.52 7.15
CA LYS A 497 5.05 -30.27 8.08
C LYS A 497 6.13 -31.09 7.38
N GLU A 498 5.90 -31.50 6.13
CA GLU A 498 6.85 -32.29 5.34
C GLU A 498 7.99 -31.45 4.73
N LEU A 499 7.82 -30.12 4.67
CA LEU A 499 8.80 -29.20 4.10
C LEU A 499 9.73 -28.65 5.18
N GLN A 500 11.03 -28.63 4.87
CA GLN A 500 12.09 -28.12 5.74
C GLN A 500 12.83 -26.99 5.05
N ASP A 501 13.32 -26.02 5.84
CA ASP A 501 14.09 -24.90 5.34
C ASP A 501 15.34 -25.38 4.57
N GLU A 502 16.00 -26.46 5.02
CA GLU A 502 17.17 -27.05 4.36
C GLU A 502 16.86 -27.73 3.03
N LYS A 503 15.63 -28.20 2.83
CA LYS A 503 15.24 -28.95 1.63
C LYS A 503 14.81 -28.07 0.46
N VAL A 504 14.71 -26.76 0.69
CA VAL A 504 14.41 -25.78 -0.35
C VAL A 504 15.61 -24.86 -0.58
N ASP A 505 15.80 -24.46 -1.83
CA ASP A 505 16.83 -23.51 -2.26
C ASP A 505 16.30 -22.08 -2.38
N THR A 506 14.99 -21.89 -2.20
CA THR A 506 14.28 -20.63 -2.45
C THR A 506 13.27 -20.38 -1.33
N PHE A 507 13.33 -19.21 -0.72
CA PHE A 507 12.25 -18.67 0.11
C PHE A 507 11.43 -17.67 -0.71
N TYR A 508 10.30 -17.21 -0.18
CA TYR A 508 9.48 -16.22 -0.87
C TYR A 508 9.32 -14.97 -0.01
N SER A 509 9.37 -13.81 -0.64
CA SER A 509 8.97 -12.57 0.01
C SER A 509 7.45 -12.46 0.10
N CYS A 510 6.99 -11.52 0.91
CA CYS A 510 5.63 -11.01 0.89
C CYS A 510 5.66 -9.52 1.24
N THR A 511 5.37 -8.67 0.27
CA THR A 511 5.28 -7.20 0.43
C THR A 511 3.84 -6.69 0.55
N LEU A 512 2.87 -7.59 0.74
CA LEU A 512 1.45 -7.26 0.73
C LEU A 512 1.08 -6.20 1.77
N CYS A 513 1.65 -6.28 2.97
CA CYS A 513 1.36 -5.35 4.07
C CYS A 513 2.04 -3.97 3.88
N GLN A 514 2.77 -3.73 2.79
CA GLN A 514 3.35 -2.40 2.52
C GLN A 514 2.28 -1.34 2.23
N SER A 515 1.02 -1.74 2.01
CA SER A 515 -0.11 -0.79 1.96
C SER A 515 -0.27 0.01 3.25
N PHE A 516 0.16 -0.50 4.41
CA PHE A 516 0.09 0.19 5.70
C PHE A 516 1.40 0.13 6.52
N ALA A 517 2.38 -0.68 6.12
CA ALA A 517 3.72 -0.77 6.73
C ALA A 517 4.81 -0.68 5.65
N PRO A 518 5.10 0.51 5.12
CA PRO A 518 5.80 0.68 3.83
C PRO A 518 7.24 0.17 3.76
N THR A 519 7.90 0.00 4.90
CA THR A 519 9.28 -0.51 4.99
C THR A 519 9.34 -1.99 5.38
N HIS A 520 8.18 -2.61 5.66
CA HIS A 520 8.12 -3.99 6.07
C HIS A 520 8.26 -4.93 4.87
N VAL A 521 9.05 -5.99 5.05
CA VAL A 521 9.15 -7.11 4.11
C VAL A 521 9.06 -8.38 4.95
N CYS A 522 8.02 -9.20 4.71
CA CYS A 522 8.04 -10.57 5.18
C CYS A 522 8.89 -11.40 4.23
N VAL A 523 9.70 -12.29 4.79
CA VAL A 523 10.26 -13.43 4.05
C VAL A 523 9.64 -14.67 4.68
N VAL A 524 9.19 -15.59 3.86
CA VAL A 524 8.38 -16.74 4.23
C VAL A 524 9.16 -18.00 3.86
N ALA A 525 9.36 -18.85 4.85
CA ALA A 525 10.09 -20.10 4.73
C ALA A 525 9.15 -21.28 5.08
N PRO A 526 9.48 -22.52 4.66
CA PRO A 526 8.70 -23.69 5.05
C PRO A 526 8.45 -23.78 6.56
N GLU A 527 9.46 -23.50 7.37
CA GLU A 527 9.40 -23.61 8.82
C GLU A 527 9.21 -22.25 9.52
N ARG A 528 8.93 -21.19 8.76
CA ARG A 528 8.59 -19.85 9.29
C ARG A 528 7.50 -19.20 8.44
N VAL A 529 6.26 -19.43 8.86
CA VAL A 529 5.07 -18.77 8.29
C VAL A 529 5.21 -17.24 8.36
N GLY A 530 4.62 -16.53 7.41
CA GLY A 530 4.47 -15.09 7.52
C GLY A 530 3.79 -14.72 8.83
N LEU A 531 4.22 -13.65 9.49
CA LEU A 531 3.79 -13.29 10.84
C LEU A 531 2.27 -13.17 11.01
N CYS A 532 1.54 -12.92 9.92
CA CYS A 532 0.09 -12.92 9.91
C CYS A 532 -0.53 -14.28 10.23
N GLY A 533 0.18 -15.41 10.08
CA GLY A 533 -0.38 -16.77 10.19
C GLY A 533 -1.09 -17.26 8.92
N ALA A 534 -1.30 -16.39 7.93
CA ALA A 534 -2.12 -16.66 6.74
C ALA A 534 -1.32 -16.94 5.45
N VAL A 535 -0.01 -16.70 5.44
CA VAL A 535 0.84 -16.87 4.26
C VAL A 535 1.97 -17.83 4.59
N SER A 536 1.81 -19.07 4.15
CA SER A 536 2.85 -20.10 4.19
C SER A 536 3.78 -20.02 2.99
N TRP A 537 4.86 -20.80 3.00
CA TRP A 537 5.77 -20.90 1.87
C TRP A 537 5.10 -21.44 0.60
N LEU A 538 4.19 -22.40 0.75
CA LEU A 538 3.39 -22.93 -0.36
C LEU A 538 2.46 -21.86 -0.93
N ASP A 539 1.83 -21.05 -0.06
CA ASP A 539 0.93 -19.97 -0.49
C ASP A 539 1.70 -18.90 -1.25
N ALA A 540 2.88 -18.51 -0.74
CA ALA A 540 3.72 -17.52 -1.39
C ALA A 540 4.27 -18.01 -2.75
N LYS A 541 4.61 -19.30 -2.84
CA LYS A 541 4.98 -19.95 -4.11
C LYS A 541 3.82 -19.94 -5.10
N ALA A 542 2.64 -20.40 -4.67
CA ALA A 542 1.44 -20.41 -5.49
C ALA A 542 1.08 -18.99 -5.95
N ALA A 543 1.12 -17.99 -5.08
CA ALA A 543 0.86 -16.60 -5.42
C ALA A 543 1.79 -16.07 -6.53
N PHE A 544 3.08 -16.43 -6.50
CA PHE A 544 4.03 -16.11 -7.56
C PHE A 544 3.71 -16.84 -8.89
N GLU A 545 3.33 -18.12 -8.83
CA GLU A 545 2.92 -18.89 -10.01
C GLU A 545 1.66 -18.31 -10.68
N ILE A 546 0.73 -17.78 -9.86
CA ILE A 546 -0.49 -17.11 -10.32
C ILE A 546 -0.16 -15.74 -10.93
N ASN A 547 0.66 -14.94 -10.24
CA ASN A 547 1.05 -13.61 -10.66
C ASN A 547 2.54 -13.35 -10.41
N PRO A 548 3.39 -13.51 -11.44
CA PRO A 548 4.83 -13.27 -11.32
C PRO A 548 5.21 -11.82 -10.97
N HIS A 549 4.30 -10.86 -11.15
CA HIS A 549 4.48 -9.46 -10.80
C HIS A 549 3.80 -9.08 -9.47
N GLY A 550 3.27 -10.06 -8.73
CA GLY A 550 2.59 -9.85 -7.46
C GLY A 550 3.54 -9.60 -6.28
N ALA A 551 2.95 -9.48 -5.08
CA ALA A 551 3.65 -9.17 -3.84
C ALA A 551 4.56 -10.30 -3.31
N ASN A 552 4.45 -11.51 -3.85
CA ASN A 552 5.26 -12.66 -3.48
C ASN A 552 6.33 -12.90 -4.54
N GLN A 553 7.59 -12.76 -4.17
CA GLN A 553 8.72 -12.91 -5.09
C GLN A 553 9.69 -13.98 -4.58
N PRO A 554 10.24 -14.84 -5.45
CA PRO A 554 11.23 -15.83 -5.05
C PRO A 554 12.54 -15.14 -4.64
N ILE A 555 13.10 -15.55 -3.50
CA ILE A 555 14.42 -15.16 -3.03
C ILE A 555 15.28 -16.42 -2.91
N PRO A 556 16.23 -16.64 -3.83
CA PRO A 556 17.17 -17.75 -3.75
C PRO A 556 18.02 -17.66 -2.47
N LYS A 557 18.27 -18.77 -1.79
CA LYS A 557 19.18 -18.87 -0.64
C LYS A 557 20.63 -18.83 -1.11
N GLN A 558 21.13 -17.64 -1.41
CA GLN A 558 22.47 -17.43 -1.95
C GLN A 558 23.30 -16.49 -1.06
N GLY A 559 24.61 -16.73 -1.04
CA GLY A 559 25.56 -15.92 -0.28
C GLY A 559 25.33 -16.05 1.23
N THR A 560 25.32 -17.27 1.77
CA THR A 560 25.18 -17.48 3.21
C THR A 560 26.29 -16.75 3.97
N LEU A 561 25.90 -15.85 4.87
CA LEU A 561 26.80 -15.07 5.73
C LEU A 561 26.89 -15.66 7.14
N ASP A 562 25.77 -16.19 7.65
CA ASP A 562 25.69 -16.86 8.96
C ASP A 562 24.61 -17.95 8.92
N GLU A 563 25.01 -19.22 8.99
CA GLU A 563 24.08 -20.36 9.00
C GLU A 563 23.28 -20.48 10.29
N VAL A 564 23.87 -20.08 11.43
CA VAL A 564 23.26 -20.22 12.75
C VAL A 564 22.16 -19.19 12.91
N LYS A 565 22.46 -17.92 12.62
CA LYS A 565 21.49 -16.82 12.68
C LYS A 565 20.59 -16.75 11.46
N GLY A 566 20.92 -17.49 10.40
CA GLY A 566 20.17 -17.49 9.15
C GLY A 566 20.27 -16.15 8.44
N GLN A 567 21.50 -15.74 8.09
CA GLN A 567 21.75 -14.53 7.31
C GLN A 567 22.29 -14.88 5.93
N TRP A 568 21.66 -14.32 4.90
CA TRP A 568 22.04 -14.50 3.50
C TRP A 568 22.16 -13.13 2.81
N GLU A 569 23.17 -12.97 1.96
CA GLU A 569 23.39 -11.77 1.16
C GLU A 569 22.18 -11.45 0.27
N SER A 570 21.66 -12.47 -0.42
CA SER A 570 20.44 -12.38 -1.23
C SER A 570 19.22 -11.86 -0.47
N PHE A 571 19.07 -12.25 0.80
CA PHE A 571 17.94 -11.84 1.63
C PHE A 571 18.12 -10.39 2.08
N ASN A 572 19.35 -10.02 2.46
CA ASN A 572 19.70 -8.65 2.81
C ASN A 572 19.48 -7.71 1.62
N GLU A 573 19.92 -8.09 0.42
CA GLU A 573 19.72 -7.31 -0.81
C GLU A 573 18.24 -7.13 -1.14
N PHE A 574 17.46 -8.23 -1.08
CA PHE A 574 16.02 -8.16 -1.33
C PHE A 574 15.32 -7.23 -0.33
N CYS A 575 15.59 -7.43 0.97
CA CYS A 575 15.02 -6.60 2.03
C CYS A 575 15.44 -5.14 1.87
N PHE A 576 16.70 -4.83 1.58
CA PHE A 576 17.17 -3.46 1.36
C PHE A 576 16.44 -2.78 0.20
N ASN A 577 16.33 -3.45 -0.95
CA ASN A 577 15.68 -2.90 -2.13
C ASN A 577 14.17 -2.69 -1.92
N ASN A 578 13.52 -3.56 -1.15
CA ASN A 578 12.07 -3.54 -0.94
C ASN A 578 11.62 -2.89 0.38
N SER A 579 12.53 -2.46 1.25
CA SER A 579 12.22 -1.78 2.53
C SER A 579 12.47 -0.27 2.49
N GLN A 580 12.45 0.32 1.30
CA GLN A 580 12.85 1.73 1.10
C GLN A 580 14.31 2.00 1.52
N ARG A 581 15.19 0.99 1.40
CA ARG A 581 16.60 1.04 1.81
C ARG A 581 16.83 1.25 3.31
N ASN A 582 15.82 0.97 4.14
CA ASN A 582 15.93 1.11 5.60
C ASN A 582 16.45 -0.15 6.29
N ILE A 583 16.17 -1.34 5.75
CA ILE A 583 16.60 -2.61 6.35
C ILE A 583 17.79 -3.16 5.57
N THR A 584 18.97 -3.10 6.17
CA THR A 584 20.22 -3.55 5.55
C THR A 584 20.53 -5.01 5.80
N ASN A 585 20.09 -5.54 6.95
CA ASN A 585 20.41 -6.88 7.42
C ASN A 585 19.18 -7.51 8.05
N VAL A 586 18.99 -8.81 7.83
CA VAL A 586 17.97 -9.61 8.51
C VAL A 586 18.56 -10.96 8.91
N ASN A 587 18.43 -11.30 10.19
CA ASN A 587 18.69 -12.63 10.71
C ASN A 587 17.38 -13.39 10.89
N PHE A 588 17.31 -14.59 10.33
CA PHE A 588 16.08 -15.39 10.30
C PHE A 588 15.82 -16.22 11.54
N TYR A 589 16.86 -16.49 12.32
CA TYR A 589 16.81 -17.49 13.38
C TYR A 589 17.13 -16.91 14.76
N THR A 590 17.18 -15.58 14.89
CA THR A 590 17.32 -14.83 16.15
C THR A 590 16.41 -13.61 16.17
N ILE A 591 15.98 -13.19 17.36
CA ILE A 591 15.38 -11.86 17.58
C ILE A 591 16.34 -10.84 18.19
N MET A 592 17.49 -11.29 18.67
CA MET A 592 18.43 -10.48 19.45
C MET A 592 19.28 -9.56 18.56
N GLU A 593 19.47 -9.92 17.30
CA GLU A 593 20.25 -9.15 16.35
C GLU A 593 19.56 -9.15 14.99
N PHE A 594 19.32 -7.95 14.43
CA PHE A 594 18.67 -7.74 13.14
C PHE A 594 17.42 -8.61 12.89
N PRO A 595 16.42 -8.62 13.81
CA PRO A 595 15.20 -9.39 13.60
C PRO A 595 14.47 -8.98 12.32
N MET A 596 13.66 -9.88 11.77
CA MET A 596 12.68 -9.49 10.76
C MET A 596 11.73 -8.45 11.35
N THR A 597 11.44 -7.40 10.59
CA THR A 597 10.50 -6.35 10.99
C THR A 597 9.07 -6.87 11.07
N SER A 598 8.16 -6.12 11.70
CA SER A 598 6.75 -6.48 11.79
C SER A 598 5.84 -5.38 11.23
N CYS A 599 4.76 -5.75 10.54
CA CYS A 599 3.79 -4.78 10.03
C CYS A 599 2.74 -4.41 11.09
N GLY A 600 1.88 -5.34 11.49
CA GLY A 600 0.79 -5.08 12.45
C GLY A 600 -0.29 -6.17 12.49
N CYS A 601 -0.27 -7.09 11.52
CA CYS A 601 -1.20 -8.21 11.45
C CYS A 601 -0.72 -9.48 12.18
N PHE A 602 0.34 -9.41 12.99
CA PHE A 602 0.85 -10.57 13.73
C PHE A 602 -0.21 -11.15 14.69
N GLU A 603 -0.22 -12.48 14.81
CA GLU A 603 -1.09 -13.19 15.77
C GLU A 603 -0.52 -13.11 17.19
N CYS A 604 0.81 -13.19 17.29
CA CYS A 604 1.57 -13.19 18.53
C CYS A 604 2.74 -12.20 18.48
N ILE A 605 3.18 -11.76 19.66
CA ILE A 605 4.41 -10.98 19.84
C ILE A 605 5.33 -11.74 20.78
N LEU A 606 6.56 -11.97 20.33
CA LEU A 606 7.68 -12.47 21.11
C LEU A 606 8.46 -11.28 21.67
N ALA A 607 8.74 -11.30 22.98
CA ALA A 607 9.52 -10.25 23.65
C ALA A 607 10.51 -10.85 24.66
N MET A 608 11.70 -10.28 24.74
CA MET A 608 12.72 -10.66 25.72
C MET A 608 12.29 -10.31 27.15
N VAL A 609 12.56 -11.23 28.08
CA VAL A 609 12.47 -11.04 29.54
C VAL A 609 13.88 -11.28 30.11
N PRO A 610 14.72 -10.23 30.21
CA PRO A 610 16.12 -10.35 30.59
C PRO A 610 16.33 -11.06 31.93
N GLU A 611 15.48 -10.76 32.92
CA GLU A 611 15.55 -11.31 34.27
C GLU A 611 15.46 -12.84 34.24
N CYS A 612 14.64 -13.39 33.34
CA CYS A 612 14.38 -14.82 33.21
C CYS A 612 15.28 -15.52 32.16
N ASN A 613 16.24 -14.81 31.57
CA ASN A 613 17.11 -15.32 30.49
C ASN A 613 16.31 -15.98 29.34
N GLY A 614 15.15 -15.42 29.00
CA GLY A 614 14.21 -16.04 28.08
C GLY A 614 13.26 -15.06 27.40
N PHE A 615 12.23 -15.61 26.78
CA PHE A 615 11.22 -14.88 26.03
C PHE A 615 9.81 -15.15 26.58
N MET A 616 8.98 -14.11 26.55
CA MET A 616 7.54 -14.22 26.67
C MET A 616 6.88 -14.15 25.29
N VAL A 617 5.74 -14.82 25.13
CA VAL A 617 4.89 -14.68 23.93
C VAL A 617 3.50 -14.27 24.36
N VAL A 618 2.89 -13.29 23.68
CA VAL A 618 1.51 -12.86 23.93
C VAL A 618 0.73 -12.77 22.62
N ASN A 619 -0.47 -13.35 22.59
CA ASN A 619 -1.36 -13.29 21.44
C ASN A 619 -2.31 -12.08 21.48
N ARG A 620 -2.84 -11.72 20.31
CA ARG A 620 -3.77 -10.60 20.08
C ARG A 620 -4.98 -10.60 21.00
N GLU A 621 -5.46 -11.79 21.37
CA GLU A 621 -6.62 -12.00 22.23
C GLU A 621 -6.33 -11.69 23.71
N HIS A 622 -5.07 -11.67 24.15
CA HIS A 622 -4.76 -11.42 25.55
C HIS A 622 -4.67 -9.91 25.85
N SER A 623 -5.55 -9.42 26.71
CA SER A 623 -5.62 -7.99 27.09
C SER A 623 -4.85 -7.63 28.37
N GLY A 624 -4.29 -8.61 29.08
CA GLY A 624 -3.59 -8.42 30.34
C GLY A 624 -2.19 -7.84 30.19
N MET A 625 -1.57 -7.56 31.33
CA MET A 625 -0.16 -7.18 31.41
C MET A 625 0.73 -8.42 31.22
N THR A 626 1.92 -8.23 30.69
CA THR A 626 2.89 -9.31 30.47
C THR A 626 4.22 -9.00 31.18
N PRO A 627 5.11 -10.00 31.35
CA PRO A 627 6.42 -9.80 31.97
C PRO A 627 7.31 -8.73 31.31
N SER A 628 7.01 -8.32 30.07
CA SER A 628 7.65 -7.19 29.40
C SER A 628 7.27 -5.81 29.96
N GLY A 629 6.31 -5.74 30.89
CA GLY A 629 5.73 -4.49 31.38
C GLY A 629 4.74 -3.82 30.41
N MET A 630 4.35 -4.53 29.34
CA MET A 630 3.46 -4.02 28.30
C MET A 630 2.33 -5.02 27.98
N SER A 631 1.15 -4.51 27.65
CA SER A 631 0.06 -5.31 27.05
C SER A 631 0.36 -5.64 25.58
N PHE A 632 -0.37 -6.59 24.98
CA PHE A 632 -0.27 -6.86 23.53
C PHE A 632 -0.46 -5.59 22.70
N SER A 633 -1.46 -4.75 23.04
CA SER A 633 -1.75 -3.53 22.27
C SER A 633 -0.61 -2.53 22.32
N THR A 634 0.04 -2.41 23.47
CA THR A 634 1.22 -1.54 23.65
C THR A 634 2.40 -2.07 22.85
N LEU A 635 2.72 -3.37 23.00
CA LEU A 635 3.78 -4.04 22.24
C LEU A 635 3.56 -3.90 20.73
N ALA A 636 2.32 -4.10 20.26
CA ALA A 636 1.97 -4.00 18.85
C ALA A 636 2.26 -2.60 18.28
N GLY A 637 1.97 -1.54 19.05
CA GLY A 637 2.30 -0.16 18.70
C GLY A 637 3.80 0.12 18.68
N THR A 638 4.58 -0.60 19.48
CA THR A 638 6.04 -0.46 19.55
C THR A 638 6.76 -1.17 18.40
N ILE A 639 6.32 -2.37 18.01
CA ILE A 639 7.06 -3.25 17.08
C ILE A 639 6.54 -3.20 15.64
N GLY A 640 5.37 -2.63 15.42
CA GLY A 640 4.73 -2.55 14.11
C GLY A 640 5.40 -1.57 13.14
N ALA A 641 4.73 -1.33 12.02
CA ALA A 641 5.09 -0.35 10.99
C ALA A 641 6.45 -0.56 10.28
N GLY A 642 7.05 -1.74 10.41
CA GLY A 642 8.27 -2.11 9.67
C GLY A 642 9.58 -1.65 10.33
N ALA A 643 9.57 -1.36 11.63
CA ALA A 643 10.79 -1.12 12.39
C ALA A 643 11.53 -2.42 12.73
N GLN A 644 12.85 -2.37 12.81
CA GLN A 644 13.70 -3.47 13.27
C GLN A 644 14.03 -3.27 14.75
N MET A 645 13.51 -4.15 15.60
CA MET A 645 13.52 -3.97 17.06
C MET A 645 14.15 -5.19 17.76
N PRO A 646 15.48 -5.20 17.99
CA PRO A 646 16.15 -6.26 18.74
C PRO A 646 15.45 -6.58 20.06
N GLY A 647 15.24 -7.87 20.33
CA GLY A 647 14.52 -8.37 21.51
C GLY A 647 13.00 -8.44 21.35
N PHE A 648 12.44 -7.97 20.23
CA PHE A 648 11.01 -8.03 19.95
C PHE A 648 10.71 -8.48 18.52
N MET A 649 9.68 -9.32 18.33
CA MET A 649 9.28 -9.77 17.00
C MET A 649 7.82 -10.22 16.96
N GLY A 650 7.07 -9.78 15.94
CA GLY A 650 5.76 -10.34 15.63
C GLY A 650 5.86 -11.69 14.92
N CYS A 651 5.02 -12.65 15.27
CA CYS A 651 4.98 -13.98 14.66
C CYS A 651 3.56 -14.54 14.57
N GLY A 652 3.38 -15.58 13.73
CA GLY A 652 2.17 -16.40 13.71
C GLY A 652 2.22 -17.47 14.80
N LYS A 653 1.05 -17.94 15.26
CA LYS A 653 0.93 -18.95 16.33
C LYS A 653 1.67 -20.25 15.99
N SER A 654 1.56 -20.71 14.74
CA SER A 654 2.18 -21.96 14.28
C SER A 654 3.71 -21.94 14.30
N TYR A 655 4.34 -20.76 14.27
CA TYR A 655 5.80 -20.64 14.38
C TYR A 655 6.34 -21.13 15.73
N LEU A 656 5.53 -21.10 16.81
CA LEU A 656 5.94 -21.59 18.13
C LEU A 656 6.23 -23.10 18.17
N GLY A 657 5.61 -23.86 17.27
CA GLY A 657 5.86 -25.30 17.12
C GLY A 657 6.97 -25.64 16.12
N SER A 658 7.60 -24.63 15.51
CA SER A 658 8.60 -24.84 14.48
C SER A 658 9.95 -25.27 15.05
N ARG A 659 10.65 -26.17 14.33
CA ARG A 659 12.07 -26.47 14.58
C ARG A 659 12.98 -25.27 14.38
N LYS A 660 12.52 -24.28 13.61
CA LYS A 660 13.20 -23.01 13.35
C LYS A 660 12.67 -21.86 14.21
N PHE A 661 11.93 -22.15 15.28
CA PHE A 661 11.59 -21.15 16.29
C PHE A 661 12.87 -20.66 16.98
N VAL A 662 13.35 -19.47 16.60
CA VAL A 662 14.53 -18.76 17.14
C VAL A 662 15.71 -19.64 17.61
N PRO A 663 16.21 -20.60 16.79
CA PRO A 663 17.16 -21.60 17.27
C PRO A 663 18.52 -21.00 17.64
N ALA A 664 18.92 -19.86 17.04
CA ALA A 664 20.16 -19.18 17.42
C ALA A 664 20.10 -18.59 18.84
N ASP A 665 18.90 -18.37 19.36
CA ASP A 665 18.68 -17.85 20.72
C ASP A 665 18.43 -18.97 21.74
N GLY A 666 18.39 -20.24 21.31
CA GLY A 666 18.07 -21.39 22.17
C GLY A 666 16.64 -21.94 22.00
N GLY A 667 15.90 -21.41 21.04
CA GLY A 667 14.61 -21.92 20.59
C GLY A 667 13.55 -22.06 21.68
N LEU A 668 12.76 -23.13 21.62
CA LEU A 668 11.61 -23.32 22.51
C LEU A 668 12.00 -23.35 24.00
N GLY A 669 13.23 -23.77 24.33
CA GLY A 669 13.75 -23.78 25.69
C GLY A 669 13.83 -22.40 26.35
N ARG A 670 13.75 -21.32 25.57
CA ARG A 670 13.68 -19.93 26.06
C ARG A 670 12.28 -19.45 26.37
N LEU A 671 11.22 -20.17 26.01
CA LEU A 671 9.85 -19.71 26.22
C LEU A 671 9.47 -19.81 27.71
N VAL A 672 9.54 -18.70 28.46
CA VAL A 672 9.31 -18.67 29.91
C VAL A 672 7.89 -18.25 30.30
N TRP A 673 7.14 -17.60 29.40
CA TRP A 673 5.79 -17.13 29.69
C TRP A 673 4.89 -17.13 28.45
N LEU A 674 3.66 -17.61 28.62
CA LEU A 674 2.63 -17.70 27.57
C LEU A 674 1.24 -17.58 28.20
N PRO A 675 0.28 -16.80 27.64
CA PRO A 675 -1.08 -16.74 28.17
C PRO A 675 -1.69 -18.13 28.29
N LYS A 676 -2.40 -18.40 29.38
CA LYS A 676 -2.95 -19.74 29.65
C LYS A 676 -3.86 -20.22 28.53
N ALA A 677 -4.72 -19.35 28.02
CA ALA A 677 -5.61 -19.69 26.91
C ALA A 677 -4.82 -20.11 25.64
N LEU A 678 -3.74 -19.41 25.32
CA LEU A 678 -2.87 -19.73 24.18
C LEU A 678 -2.07 -21.01 24.42
N LYS A 679 -1.60 -21.22 25.66
CA LYS A 679 -0.91 -22.45 26.08
C LYS A 679 -1.81 -23.67 25.90
N GLU A 680 -3.07 -23.60 26.32
CA GLU A 680 -4.01 -24.70 26.14
C GLU A 680 -4.45 -24.87 24.67
N GLU A 681 -4.63 -23.77 23.92
CA GLU A 681 -4.91 -23.82 22.48
C GLU A 681 -3.80 -24.56 21.72
N LEU A 682 -2.54 -24.26 22.02
CA LEU A 682 -1.38 -24.81 21.33
C LEU A 682 -0.74 -25.99 22.04
N ARG A 683 -1.33 -26.51 23.12
CA ARG A 683 -0.70 -27.53 23.97
C ARG A 683 -0.22 -28.76 23.17
N PRO A 684 -1.03 -29.38 22.29
CA PRO A 684 -0.56 -30.53 21.52
C PRO A 684 0.65 -30.21 20.63
N LEU A 685 0.64 -29.02 20.01
CA LEU A 685 1.73 -28.53 19.15
C LEU A 685 3.00 -28.26 19.95
N LEU A 686 2.87 -27.62 21.11
CA LEU A 686 4.00 -27.29 22.00
C LEU A 686 4.60 -28.55 22.65
N GLU A 687 3.77 -29.52 23.04
CA GLU A 687 4.23 -30.80 23.59
C GLU A 687 5.03 -31.59 22.55
N GLU A 688 4.55 -31.65 21.30
CA GLU A 688 5.28 -32.28 20.20
C GLU A 688 6.60 -31.54 19.91
N ALA A 689 6.58 -30.22 19.86
CA ALA A 689 7.78 -29.41 19.63
C ALA A 689 8.81 -29.55 20.77
N ALA A 690 8.36 -29.60 22.03
CA ALA A 690 9.20 -29.79 23.20
C ALA A 690 9.85 -31.18 23.24
N GLU A 691 9.09 -32.23 22.90
CA GLU A 691 9.61 -33.59 22.74
C GLU A 691 10.70 -33.62 21.65
N ASN A 692 10.42 -33.03 20.48
CA ASN A 692 11.37 -32.95 19.37
C ASN A 692 12.63 -32.14 19.70
N ALA A 693 12.53 -31.16 20.59
CA ALA A 693 13.65 -30.35 21.09
C ALA A 693 14.41 -31.01 22.25
N GLY A 694 13.99 -32.18 22.72
CA GLY A 694 14.62 -32.88 23.86
C GLY A 694 14.33 -32.26 25.23
N LEU A 695 13.26 -31.47 25.35
CA LEU A 695 12.84 -30.81 26.59
C LEU A 695 11.81 -31.65 27.40
N GLY A 696 11.20 -32.65 26.74
CA GLY A 696 10.09 -33.46 27.26
C GLY A 696 8.75 -32.75 27.15
N LYS A 697 7.66 -33.50 26.95
CA LYS A 697 6.29 -32.93 26.84
C LYS A 697 5.89 -32.09 28.05
N GLU A 698 6.35 -32.47 29.24
CA GLU A 698 6.10 -31.76 30.49
C GLU A 698 6.75 -30.38 30.56
N PHE A 699 7.62 -30.03 29.61
CA PHE A 699 8.19 -28.69 29.48
C PHE A 699 7.09 -27.61 29.43
N VAL A 700 5.96 -27.90 28.77
CA VAL A 700 4.84 -26.94 28.64
C VAL A 700 4.32 -26.49 30.01
N ASP A 701 4.37 -27.36 31.02
CA ASP A 701 3.93 -27.06 32.38
C ASP A 701 4.99 -26.32 33.23
N LYS A 702 6.21 -26.14 32.69
CA LYS A 702 7.27 -25.31 33.28
C LYS A 702 7.20 -23.85 32.82
N ILE A 703 6.42 -23.56 31.78
CA ILE A 703 6.21 -22.20 31.26
C ILE A 703 5.22 -21.48 32.17
N ALA A 704 5.52 -20.26 32.61
CA ALA A 704 4.59 -19.46 33.40
C ALA A 704 3.41 -18.93 32.55
N ASP A 705 2.37 -18.41 33.20
CA ASP A 705 1.24 -17.70 32.58
C ASP A 705 0.68 -16.65 33.52
N GLU A 706 -0.38 -15.95 33.12
CA GLU A 706 -0.99 -14.88 33.91
C GLU A 706 -1.57 -15.33 35.26
N SER A 707 -1.75 -16.64 35.49
CA SER A 707 -2.17 -17.17 36.79
C SER A 707 -1.00 -17.33 37.78
N ILE A 708 0.24 -17.28 37.29
CA ILE A 708 1.46 -17.28 38.09
C ILE A 708 1.91 -15.84 38.39
N GLY A 709 2.01 -15.01 37.35
CA GLY A 709 2.50 -13.64 37.47
C GLY A 709 2.56 -12.91 36.13
N THR A 710 2.74 -11.59 36.20
CA THR A 710 2.79 -10.67 35.05
C THR A 710 4.05 -9.79 35.02
N SER A 711 5.03 -10.06 35.88
CA SER A 711 6.38 -9.45 35.85
C SER A 711 7.47 -10.52 35.91
N GLY A 712 8.69 -10.19 35.46
CA GLY A 712 9.85 -11.11 35.54
C GLY A 712 10.12 -11.59 36.98
N ASP A 713 10.04 -10.68 37.95
CA ASP A 713 10.23 -10.98 39.38
C ASP A 713 9.17 -11.95 39.92
N GLU A 714 7.89 -11.76 39.55
CA GLU A 714 6.78 -12.61 40.00
C GLU A 714 6.91 -14.04 39.49
N ILE A 715 7.37 -14.21 38.25
CA ILE A 715 7.46 -15.54 37.62
C ILE A 715 8.77 -16.26 37.96
N MET A 716 9.80 -15.55 38.42
CA MET A 716 11.13 -16.11 38.69
C MET A 716 11.08 -17.31 39.64
N SER A 717 10.43 -17.17 40.80
CA SER A 717 10.35 -18.25 41.79
C SER A 717 9.67 -19.51 41.24
N PHE A 718 8.67 -19.35 40.36
CA PHE A 718 8.03 -20.48 39.69
C PHE A 718 8.99 -21.16 38.71
N LEU A 719 9.73 -20.39 37.90
CA LEU A 719 10.70 -20.93 36.95
C LEU A 719 11.82 -21.69 37.67
N GLU A 720 12.29 -21.19 38.81
CA GLU A 720 13.28 -21.86 39.66
C GLU A 720 12.74 -23.17 40.23
N GLU A 721 11.53 -23.15 40.82
CA GLU A 721 10.87 -24.34 41.38
C GLU A 721 10.67 -25.44 40.33
N LYS A 722 10.29 -25.05 39.11
CA LYS A 722 10.08 -25.97 37.98
C LYS A 722 11.37 -26.41 37.29
N GLY A 723 12.52 -25.83 37.65
CA GLY A 723 13.80 -26.07 37.00
C GLY A 723 13.74 -25.74 35.50
N HIS A 724 13.24 -24.55 35.17
CA HIS A 724 13.09 -24.12 33.78
C HIS A 724 14.47 -24.04 33.07
N PRO A 725 14.64 -24.65 31.89
CA PRO A 725 15.96 -24.76 31.24
C PRO A 725 16.60 -23.42 30.91
N ALA A 726 15.81 -22.39 30.56
CA ALA A 726 16.31 -21.05 30.25
C ALA A 726 17.22 -20.46 31.35
N LEU A 727 16.96 -20.76 32.63
CA LEU A 727 17.73 -20.22 33.75
C LEU A 727 19.19 -20.71 33.80
N THR A 728 19.47 -21.85 33.16
CA THR A 728 20.79 -22.48 33.14
C THR A 728 21.44 -22.51 31.76
N MET A 729 20.76 -21.96 30.75
CA MET A 729 21.35 -21.75 29.42
C MET A 729 22.28 -20.53 29.43
N ASP A 730 23.14 -20.43 28.41
CA ASP A 730 24.00 -19.26 28.25
C ASP A 730 23.19 -17.96 28.26
N PRO A 731 23.74 -16.82 28.71
CA PRO A 731 23.03 -15.55 28.66
C PRO A 731 22.64 -15.15 27.23
N LEU A 732 21.44 -14.57 27.07
CA LEU A 732 21.00 -13.95 25.80
C LEU A 732 21.70 -12.61 25.49
N LEU A 733 22.36 -12.00 26.46
CA LEU A 733 23.05 -10.69 26.38
C LEU A 733 24.55 -10.81 26.63
#